data_AF-A0A2M7S893-F1
#
_entry.id   AF-A0A2M7S893-F1
#
_cell.length_a   1.000
_cell.length_b   1.000
_cell.length_c   1.000
_cell.angle_alpha   90.00
_cell.angle_beta   90.00
_cell.angle_gamma   90.00
#
_symmetry.space_group_name_H-M   'P 1'
#
loop_
_entity.id
_entity.type
_entity.pdbx_description
1 polymer ?
#
loop_
_entity_poly.entity_id
_entity_poly.type
_entity_poly.pdbx_seq_one_letter_code
_entity_poly.pdbx_strand_id
1 'polypeptide(L)'
;MLKLDAETGRLFSGKLDLEFADRQYCRAITGFAEHKRMIINAGLASRKIVNKGSGITITGIFEHTMVELVQEFRQNNGVLEETITLRNRGSVPVDLEKADFGFTADLASRQGWRLCAIPFRVQLDGSAHDYSGEALSAGKFRNAVYSDTTRPEPALKEQGILRSEAWAWGPGDKGLVIIKYNNNAFELSVACPQKPGILRFGGAGFCLYGEPSTCRQIPAGKTIVFGTTYYMEFEGGLDKAFYLYRDFLEGKGHGFPENYDPPVNWNELYDVGWYHSNTEELKKHYTREALLKEAQKAKDCGCELLYLDPGWEVTEGTTLWDESRLGSVSELVKTLKDKFGLGLGYRTILRTYKDLWDHKYLVKHSSDAVPSSVSFGGTPMWEPCLCSPEFFREKLKRILAISGKGVKFMMFDEMDWRGPCLDPSHGHPVPATPLDHALAVYKLCSEVRKKCPGLVIEAHDPVWPWSTCVYVPLYFRQGFGRKGSYDENWGFEYMWNCIDDLRTGRALALYYYALGCGIPLYLHITMAADNDTCVFFWWAASTVRHLGIGGKQSNPTVEGAGKLPSFDPEKRFSAYKEQMRIYRSLKPYFVRGKFFGIDEKIHLHVLLGKKGGVVSVFNLEETEKEIRFSIPLELLNTDSALEVRGAAAQWSEKNVELKLKLGPMSPAVICIGSAIKP
;
A
#
# COMPACT_ATOMS: atom_id res chain seq x y z
N MET A 1 -5.08 0.90 31.10
CA MET A 1 -6.22 1.53 30.42
C MET A 1 -5.89 2.99 30.29
N LEU A 2 -5.95 3.47 29.05
CA LEU A 2 -5.67 4.85 28.70
C LEU A 2 -6.68 5.77 29.40
N LYS A 3 -6.21 6.86 29.97
CA LYS A 3 -7.02 7.85 30.68
C LYS A 3 -6.86 9.20 30.00
N LEU A 4 -8.00 9.84 29.75
CA LEU A 4 -8.10 11.18 29.18
C LEU A 4 -8.63 12.14 30.24
N ASP A 5 -7.85 13.17 30.55
CA ASP A 5 -8.37 14.37 31.19
C ASP A 5 -8.85 15.33 30.10
N ALA A 6 -10.16 15.37 29.90
CA ALA A 6 -10.77 16.17 28.85
C ALA A 6 -10.67 17.68 29.11
N GLU A 7 -10.45 18.12 30.36
CA GLU A 7 -10.30 19.54 30.70
C GLU A 7 -8.93 20.04 30.28
N THR A 8 -7.88 19.35 30.75
CA THR A 8 -6.47 19.71 30.53
C THR A 8 -5.92 19.21 29.20
N GLY A 9 -6.56 18.21 28.59
CA GLY A 9 -6.06 17.55 27.38
C GLY A 9 -5.00 16.50 27.64
N ARG A 10 -4.70 16.18 28.90
CA ARG A 10 -3.70 15.17 29.26
C ARG A 10 -4.17 13.77 28.88
N LEU A 11 -3.26 13.00 28.29
CA LEU A 11 -3.48 11.61 27.89
C LEU A 11 -2.38 10.75 28.52
N PHE A 12 -2.76 9.80 29.37
CA PHE A 12 -1.78 9.00 30.10
C PHE A 12 -2.24 7.54 30.28
N SER A 13 -1.28 6.65 30.41
CA SER A 13 -1.48 5.24 30.76
C SER A 13 -0.96 4.97 32.15
N GLY A 14 -1.86 4.66 33.08
CA GLY A 14 -1.45 4.11 34.38
C GLY A 14 -0.88 2.68 34.28
N LYS A 15 -1.15 1.95 33.19
CA LYS A 15 -0.61 0.60 32.96
C LYS A 15 0.86 0.68 32.57
N LEU A 16 1.17 1.56 31.63
CA LEU A 16 2.52 1.71 31.09
C LEU A 16 3.38 2.69 31.90
N ASP A 17 2.78 3.43 32.82
CA ASP A 17 3.38 4.55 33.53
C ASP A 17 3.96 5.59 32.56
N LEU A 18 3.13 6.00 31.59
CA LEU A 18 3.51 6.96 30.54
C LEU A 18 2.48 8.05 30.38
N GLU A 19 2.96 9.29 30.23
CA GLU A 19 2.15 10.43 29.82
C GLU A 19 2.42 10.77 28.35
N PHE A 20 1.45 10.47 27.49
CA PHE A 20 1.56 10.68 26.04
C PHE A 20 1.35 12.14 25.63
N ALA A 21 0.51 12.86 26.38
CA ALA A 21 0.22 14.29 26.17
C ALA A 21 0.13 15.00 27.52
N ASP A 22 0.83 16.13 27.64
CA ASP A 22 0.99 16.91 28.88
C ASP A 22 0.53 18.37 28.73
N ARG A 23 -0.06 18.71 27.58
CA ARG A 23 -0.51 20.06 27.23
C ARG A 23 -1.96 20.03 26.73
N GLN A 24 -2.52 21.23 26.57
CA GLN A 24 -3.89 21.40 26.11
C GLN A 24 -4.09 20.80 24.72
N TYR A 25 -5.13 19.98 24.58
CA TYR A 25 -5.55 19.46 23.28
C TYR A 25 -5.82 20.63 22.32
N CYS A 26 -5.15 20.62 21.17
CA CYS A 26 -5.24 21.64 20.14
C CYS A 26 -6.59 21.54 19.42
N ARG A 27 -7.36 22.63 19.39
CA ARG A 27 -8.60 22.74 18.60
C ARG A 27 -8.56 24.04 17.86
N ALA A 28 -8.13 23.98 16.61
CA ALA A 28 -8.08 25.16 15.77
C ALA A 28 -8.54 24.86 14.36
N ILE A 29 -9.16 25.87 13.75
CA ILE A 29 -9.44 25.90 12.32
C ILE A 29 -8.95 27.22 11.75
N THR A 30 -8.44 27.17 10.53
CA THR A 30 -8.13 28.37 9.74
C THR A 30 -8.86 28.27 8.43
N GLY A 31 -9.52 29.34 8.01
CA GLY A 31 -10.35 29.29 6.81
C GLY A 31 -10.93 30.64 6.41
N PHE A 32 -11.92 30.61 5.53
CA PHE A 32 -12.59 31.77 5.00
C PHE A 32 -14.10 31.61 5.16
N ALA A 33 -14.76 32.67 5.63
CA ALA A 33 -16.20 32.84 5.49
C ALA A 33 -16.42 33.97 4.47
N GLU A 34 -17.35 33.77 3.52
CA GLU A 34 -17.66 34.73 2.44
C GLU A 34 -16.47 35.15 1.55
N HIS A 35 -15.37 34.39 1.52
CA HIS A 35 -14.14 34.71 0.77
C HIS A 35 -13.50 36.09 1.07
N LYS A 36 -13.86 36.73 2.20
CA LYS A 36 -13.46 38.14 2.48
C LYS A 36 -12.18 38.28 3.32
N ARG A 37 -11.91 37.37 4.25
CA ARG A 37 -10.69 37.39 5.09
C ARG A 37 -10.37 36.00 5.64
N MET A 38 -9.09 35.67 5.77
CA MET A 38 -8.64 34.49 6.50
C MET A 38 -8.95 34.67 8.00
N ILE A 39 -9.68 33.72 8.56
CA ILE A 39 -10.10 33.68 9.95
C ILE A 39 -9.31 32.57 10.63
N ILE A 40 -8.64 32.90 11.73
CA ILE A 40 -7.95 31.94 12.60
C ILE A 40 -8.79 31.81 13.86
N ASN A 41 -9.33 30.63 14.13
CA ASN A 41 -9.99 30.33 15.39
C ASN A 41 -9.14 29.33 16.17
N ALA A 42 -8.55 29.79 17.27
CA ALA A 42 -7.86 28.94 18.24
C ALA A 42 -8.71 28.81 19.51
N GLY A 43 -9.12 27.59 19.85
CA GLY A 43 -10.00 27.33 20.99
C GLY A 43 -11.49 27.42 20.65
N LEU A 44 -12.31 27.07 21.64
CA LEU A 44 -13.77 26.99 21.51
C LEU A 44 -14.44 27.93 22.50
N ALA A 45 -15.34 28.77 22.01
CA ALA A 45 -16.29 29.47 22.86
C ALA A 45 -17.44 28.56 23.29
N SER A 46 -18.06 28.89 24.42
CA SER A 46 -19.15 28.10 25.01
C SER A 46 -18.81 26.61 25.16
N ARG A 47 -17.54 26.30 25.44
CA ARG A 47 -17.05 24.93 25.55
C ARG A 47 -17.79 24.21 26.68
N LYS A 48 -18.39 23.07 26.35
CA LYS A 48 -19.05 22.18 27.30
C LYS A 48 -18.49 20.77 27.19
N ILE A 49 -18.15 20.18 28.34
CA ILE A 49 -17.70 18.80 28.47
C ILE A 49 -18.81 18.02 29.17
N VAL A 50 -19.20 16.88 28.60
CA VAL A 50 -20.20 15.98 29.18
C VAL A 50 -19.59 14.58 29.27
N ASN A 51 -19.47 14.07 30.48
CA ASN A 51 -19.03 12.71 30.75
C ASN A 51 -20.25 11.79 30.85
N LYS A 52 -20.33 10.78 29.99
CA LYS A 52 -21.39 9.75 30.00
C LYS A 52 -20.76 8.38 30.11
N GLY A 53 -20.46 7.93 31.34
CA GLY A 53 -20.00 6.57 31.65
C GLY A 53 -18.78 6.11 30.84
N SER A 54 -19.01 5.55 29.65
CA SER A 54 -18.00 5.04 28.71
C SER A 54 -17.44 6.06 27.71
N GLY A 55 -17.91 7.32 27.72
CA GLY A 55 -17.43 8.33 26.78
C GLY A 55 -17.49 9.77 27.28
N ILE A 56 -16.76 10.63 26.58
CA ILE A 56 -16.68 12.07 26.81
C ILE A 56 -17.10 12.79 25.54
N THR A 57 -18.05 13.72 25.64
CA THR A 57 -18.43 14.61 24.54
C THR A 57 -18.00 16.03 24.87
N ILE A 58 -17.23 16.63 23.97
CA ILE A 58 -16.81 18.03 24.03
C ILE A 58 -17.50 18.77 22.91
N THR A 59 -18.21 19.84 23.26
CA THR A 59 -18.90 20.72 22.30
C THR A 59 -18.43 22.15 22.47
N GLY A 60 -18.47 22.94 21.40
CA GLY A 60 -18.18 24.37 21.44
C GLY A 60 -18.24 24.99 20.05
N ILE A 61 -18.09 26.31 19.97
CA ILE A 61 -18.22 27.07 18.73
C ILE A 61 -16.94 27.84 18.44
N PHE A 62 -16.50 27.81 17.19
CA PHE A 62 -15.51 28.73 16.65
C PHE A 62 -16.20 30.06 16.28
N GLU A 63 -16.20 31.04 17.20
CA GLU A 63 -17.06 32.23 17.14
C GLU A 63 -17.05 32.95 15.79
N HIS A 64 -15.87 33.21 15.24
CA HIS A 64 -15.74 33.95 13.99
C HIS A 64 -16.24 33.24 12.72
N THR A 65 -16.38 31.90 12.75
CA THR A 65 -16.89 31.11 11.61
C THR A 65 -18.28 30.54 11.88
N MET A 66 -18.78 30.64 13.11
CA MET A 66 -20.01 29.97 13.57
C MET A 66 -19.99 28.45 13.34
N VAL A 67 -18.80 27.84 13.26
CA VAL A 67 -18.66 26.40 13.15
C VAL A 67 -18.69 25.79 14.54
N GLU A 68 -19.70 24.96 14.79
CA GLU A 68 -19.79 24.14 15.98
C GLU A 68 -18.91 22.89 15.82
N LEU A 69 -18.14 22.58 16.85
CA LEU A 69 -17.39 21.34 16.99
C LEU A 69 -18.12 20.41 17.96
N VAL A 70 -18.23 19.15 17.57
CA VAL A 70 -18.60 18.04 18.44
C VAL A 70 -17.48 17.00 18.35
N GLN A 71 -16.78 16.81 19.47
CA GLN A 71 -15.69 15.85 19.61
C GLN A 71 -16.12 14.79 20.62
N GLU A 72 -16.06 13.53 20.21
CA GLU A 72 -16.47 12.40 21.03
C GLU A 72 -15.30 11.46 21.26
N PHE A 73 -15.03 11.16 22.53
CA PHE A 73 -14.12 10.12 22.96
C PHE A 73 -14.92 8.94 23.52
N ARG A 74 -14.61 7.73 23.07
CA ARG A 74 -15.27 6.50 23.55
C ARG A 74 -14.24 5.47 23.93
N GLN A 75 -14.38 4.87 25.10
CA GLN A 75 -13.55 3.76 25.52
C GLN A 75 -14.23 2.45 25.12
N ASN A 76 -13.55 1.63 24.33
CA ASN A 76 -14.06 0.35 23.84
C ASN A 76 -12.96 -0.72 23.91
N ASN A 77 -13.14 -1.75 24.75
CA ASN A 77 -12.21 -2.87 24.89
C ASN A 77 -10.73 -2.47 25.02
N GLY A 78 -10.44 -1.44 25.83
CA GLY A 78 -9.07 -0.95 26.05
C GLY A 78 -8.52 -0.02 24.96
N VAL A 79 -9.30 0.24 23.90
CA VAL A 79 -9.01 1.24 22.85
C VAL A 79 -9.77 2.52 23.16
N LEU A 80 -9.11 3.67 22.98
CA LEU A 80 -9.78 4.97 22.99
C LEU A 80 -10.03 5.39 21.54
N GLU A 81 -11.28 5.67 21.22
CA GLU A 81 -11.74 6.12 19.91
C GLU A 81 -12.08 7.61 19.97
N GLU A 82 -11.69 8.38 18.95
CA GLU A 82 -11.99 9.81 18.82
C GLU A 82 -12.69 10.08 17.48
N THR A 83 -13.82 10.77 17.53
CA THR A 83 -14.51 11.27 16.33
C THR A 83 -14.70 12.78 16.44
N ILE A 84 -14.40 13.50 15.36
CA ILE A 84 -14.54 14.96 15.27
C ILE A 84 -15.56 15.29 14.18
N THR A 85 -16.57 16.05 14.56
CA THR A 85 -17.65 16.53 13.69
C THR A 85 -17.67 18.05 13.70
N LEU A 86 -17.75 18.67 12.53
CA LEU A 86 -17.92 20.10 12.38
C LEU A 86 -19.25 20.41 11.72
N ARG A 87 -20.02 21.32 12.33
CA ARG A 87 -21.31 21.78 11.81
C ARG A 87 -21.28 23.29 11.62
N ASN A 88 -21.56 23.74 10.40
CA ASN A 88 -21.71 25.15 10.13
C ASN A 88 -23.09 25.64 10.62
N ARG A 89 -23.10 26.48 11.67
CA ARG A 89 -24.33 27.11 12.21
C ARG A 89 -24.61 28.47 11.57
N GLY A 90 -23.70 28.98 10.76
CA GLY A 90 -23.86 30.21 10.00
C GLY A 90 -24.73 30.04 8.76
N SER A 91 -25.01 31.17 8.10
CA SER A 91 -25.80 31.25 6.87
C SER A 91 -24.96 31.16 5.58
N VAL A 92 -23.64 31.10 5.69
CA VAL A 92 -22.71 31.12 4.55
C VAL A 92 -21.75 29.93 4.60
N PRO A 93 -21.27 29.39 3.46
CA PRO A 93 -20.24 28.36 3.44
C PRO A 93 -18.95 28.80 4.12
N VAL A 94 -18.25 27.84 4.72
CA VAL A 94 -16.91 28.04 5.31
C VAL A 94 -15.91 27.14 4.59
N ASP A 95 -14.89 27.74 3.99
CA ASP A 95 -13.76 27.01 3.39
C ASP A 95 -12.64 26.88 4.41
N LEU A 96 -12.19 25.66 4.68
CA LEU A 96 -11.09 25.38 5.58
C LEU A 96 -9.78 25.26 4.81
N GLU A 97 -8.81 26.06 5.23
CA GLU A 97 -7.41 25.99 4.81
C GLU A 97 -6.60 25.09 5.75
N LYS A 98 -6.92 25.09 7.05
CA LYS A 98 -6.34 24.21 8.06
C LYS A 98 -7.40 23.69 9.02
N ALA A 99 -7.24 22.43 9.39
CA ALA A 99 -7.90 21.79 10.52
C ALA A 99 -6.79 21.26 11.44
N ASP A 100 -6.73 21.77 12.66
CA ASP A 100 -5.63 21.55 13.60
C ASP A 100 -6.22 20.95 14.88
N PHE A 101 -6.47 19.65 14.84
CA PHE A 101 -6.98 18.89 15.98
C PHE A 101 -5.95 17.86 16.42
N GLY A 102 -5.65 17.80 17.72
CA GLY A 102 -4.82 16.73 18.26
C GLY A 102 -4.34 16.97 19.68
N PHE A 103 -3.85 15.89 20.29
CA PHE A 103 -3.11 15.93 21.54
C PHE A 103 -1.78 16.66 21.35
N THR A 104 -1.28 17.30 22.41
CA THR A 104 -0.02 18.04 22.38
C THR A 104 0.93 17.53 23.46
N ALA A 105 2.19 17.36 23.08
CA ALA A 105 3.26 16.86 23.94
C ALA A 105 4.48 17.78 23.87
N ASP A 106 5.06 18.09 25.03
CA ASP A 106 6.40 18.66 25.11
C ASP A 106 7.47 17.61 24.77
N LEU A 107 8.31 17.89 23.77
CA LEU A 107 9.40 16.99 23.39
C LEU A 107 10.58 17.08 24.38
N ALA A 108 10.73 18.19 25.10
CA ALA A 108 11.83 18.36 26.05
C ALA A 108 11.70 17.43 27.28
N SER A 109 10.47 17.07 27.66
CA SER A 109 10.20 16.13 28.76
C SER A 109 10.26 14.65 28.34
N ARG A 110 10.58 14.36 27.06
CA ARG A 110 10.42 13.04 26.44
C ARG A 110 11.71 12.55 25.77
N GLN A 111 12.81 12.55 26.53
CA GLN A 111 14.08 11.99 26.07
C GLN A 111 13.94 10.51 25.71
N GLY A 112 14.51 10.11 24.57
CA GLY A 112 14.45 8.72 24.09
C GLY A 112 13.12 8.30 23.47
N TRP A 113 12.12 9.18 23.41
CA TRP A 113 10.87 8.89 22.70
C TRP A 113 11.07 8.98 21.19
N ARG A 114 10.31 8.14 20.48
CA ARG A 114 10.33 8.05 19.02
C ARG A 114 8.92 8.10 18.44
N LEU A 115 8.82 8.71 17.27
CA LEU A 115 7.64 8.70 16.42
C LEU A 115 7.96 7.89 15.16
N CYS A 116 7.42 6.67 15.08
CA CYS A 116 7.66 5.75 13.97
C CYS A 116 6.41 5.55 13.12
N ALA A 117 6.55 5.70 11.81
CA ALA A 117 5.47 5.50 10.84
C ALA A 117 5.09 4.02 10.72
N ILE A 118 3.80 3.76 10.52
CA ILE A 118 3.22 2.44 10.26
C ILE A 118 2.24 2.58 9.07
N PRO A 119 2.32 1.71 8.04
CA PRO A 119 3.12 0.50 7.98
C PRO A 119 4.54 0.69 7.42
N PHE A 120 4.96 1.91 7.08
CA PHE A 120 6.26 2.13 6.43
C PHE A 120 7.24 2.86 7.35
N ARG A 121 7.97 2.10 8.19
CA ARG A 121 9.15 2.62 8.89
C ARG A 121 10.25 3.01 7.90
N VAL A 122 10.44 2.20 6.87
CA VAL A 122 11.19 2.56 5.66
C VAL A 122 10.18 2.81 4.55
N GLN A 123 10.21 4.02 3.97
CA GLN A 123 9.35 4.41 2.86
C GLN A 123 9.84 3.82 1.54
N LEU A 124 9.02 3.95 0.50
CA LEU A 124 9.33 3.35 -0.80
C LEU A 124 10.56 4.00 -1.46
N ASP A 125 10.88 5.25 -1.13
CA ASP A 125 12.11 5.95 -1.52
C ASP A 125 13.35 5.55 -0.70
N GLY A 126 13.20 4.63 0.27
CA GLY A 126 14.25 4.14 1.16
C GLY A 126 14.50 5.03 2.39
N SER A 127 13.74 6.11 2.55
CA SER A 127 13.90 6.99 3.70
C SER A 127 13.31 6.40 4.99
N ALA A 128 14.03 6.56 6.10
CA ALA A 128 13.57 6.14 7.41
C ALA A 128 12.61 7.17 8.01
N HIS A 129 11.40 6.73 8.31
CA HIS A 129 10.33 7.48 8.96
C HIS A 129 10.19 7.06 10.42
N ASP A 130 11.28 7.21 11.16
CA ASP A 130 11.41 6.87 12.57
C ASP A 130 12.25 7.95 13.26
N TYR A 131 11.55 8.90 13.88
CA TYR A 131 12.13 10.17 14.33
C TYR A 131 12.24 10.21 15.86
N SER A 132 13.41 10.59 16.37
CA SER A 132 13.56 10.88 17.80
C SER A 132 12.92 12.23 18.16
N GLY A 133 12.58 12.42 19.44
CA GLY A 133 12.09 13.72 19.94
C GLY A 133 13.03 14.89 19.62
N GLU A 134 14.35 14.66 19.62
CA GLU A 134 15.35 15.67 19.26
C GLU A 134 15.32 16.01 17.77
N ALA A 135 15.16 15.00 16.90
CA ALA A 135 15.02 15.20 15.46
C ALA A 135 13.75 16.01 15.14
N LEU A 136 12.62 15.66 15.77
CA LEU A 136 11.36 16.39 15.63
C LEU A 136 11.50 17.85 16.09
N SER A 137 12.11 18.08 17.27
CA SER A 137 12.35 19.42 17.82
C SER A 137 13.26 20.27 16.92
N ALA A 138 14.26 19.64 16.30
CA ALA A 138 15.20 20.30 15.39
C ALA A 138 14.64 20.52 13.97
N GLY A 139 13.43 20.03 13.65
CA GLY A 139 12.89 20.11 12.29
C GLY A 139 13.53 19.12 11.30
N LYS A 140 14.19 18.06 11.80
CA LYS A 140 14.88 17.05 10.99
C LYS A 140 13.93 15.90 10.65
N PHE A 141 12.91 16.21 9.87
CA PHE A 141 11.91 15.25 9.40
C PHE A 141 11.43 15.63 8.00
N ARG A 142 10.84 14.68 7.27
CA ARG A 142 10.31 14.89 5.92
C ARG A 142 9.25 13.84 5.59
N ASN A 143 8.37 14.12 4.62
CA ASN A 143 7.59 13.08 3.97
C ASN A 143 8.29 12.61 2.69
N ALA A 144 8.09 11.35 2.31
CA ALA A 144 8.30 10.90 0.95
C ALA A 144 7.19 11.46 0.06
N VAL A 145 7.56 12.04 -1.08
CA VAL A 145 6.66 12.78 -1.98
C VAL A 145 7.02 12.43 -3.42
N TYR A 146 6.00 12.08 -4.20
CA TYR A 146 6.11 11.98 -5.65
C TYR A 146 5.90 13.36 -6.28
N SER A 147 6.64 13.65 -7.35
CA SER A 147 6.51 14.90 -8.10
C SER A 147 6.77 14.63 -9.58
N ASP A 148 5.93 15.18 -10.44
CA ASP A 148 6.05 15.10 -11.89
C ASP A 148 5.60 16.44 -12.50
N THR A 149 6.55 17.18 -13.08
CA THR A 149 6.29 18.52 -13.62
C THR A 149 5.38 18.52 -14.84
N THR A 150 5.11 17.36 -15.43
CA THR A 150 4.17 17.23 -16.55
C THR A 150 2.71 17.19 -16.09
N ARG A 151 2.46 17.04 -14.78
CA ARG A 151 1.11 16.98 -14.21
C ARG A 151 0.71 18.34 -13.63
N PRO A 152 -0.45 18.92 -14.00
CA PRO A 152 -0.99 20.14 -13.38
C PRO A 152 -1.58 19.86 -11.99
N GLU A 153 -0.79 19.28 -11.09
CA GLU A 153 -1.23 18.92 -9.74
C GLU A 153 -1.33 20.15 -8.81
N PRO A 154 -2.27 20.15 -7.85
CA PRO A 154 -2.33 21.16 -6.80
C PRO A 154 -1.06 21.16 -5.95
N ALA A 155 -0.76 22.30 -5.33
CA ALA A 155 0.32 22.37 -4.35
C ALA A 155 -0.01 21.54 -3.10
N LEU A 156 1.01 20.87 -2.55
CA LEU A 156 0.90 20.13 -1.30
C LEU A 156 0.63 21.07 -0.11
N LYS A 157 -0.23 20.62 0.81
CA LYS A 157 -0.72 21.29 2.02
C LYS A 157 -0.16 20.63 3.29
N GLU A 158 1.10 20.23 3.27
CA GLU A 158 1.72 19.44 4.35
C GLU A 158 3.04 20.03 4.89
N GLN A 159 3.28 21.32 4.67
CA GLN A 159 4.46 21.98 5.21
C GLN A 159 4.48 21.90 6.75
N GLY A 160 5.55 21.30 7.29
CA GLY A 160 5.70 21.10 8.75
C GLY A 160 4.80 20.00 9.33
N ILE A 161 4.23 19.16 8.48
CA ILE A 161 3.34 18.05 8.86
C ILE A 161 3.95 16.74 8.37
N LEU A 162 4.00 15.75 9.27
CA LEU A 162 4.24 14.35 8.95
C LEU A 162 2.92 13.63 8.77
N ARG A 163 2.87 12.67 7.85
CA ARG A 163 1.70 11.82 7.62
C ARG A 163 2.08 10.35 7.52
N SER A 164 1.21 9.50 8.07
CA SER A 164 1.25 8.05 7.94
C SER A 164 -0.14 7.49 8.22
N GLU A 165 -0.42 6.23 7.88
CA GLU A 165 -1.71 5.62 8.23
C GLU A 165 -1.85 5.46 9.75
N ALA A 166 -0.74 5.13 10.41
CA ALA A 166 -0.63 5.10 11.84
C ALA A 166 0.77 5.53 12.32
N TRP A 167 0.87 5.88 13.60
CA TRP A 167 2.13 6.17 14.29
C TRP A 167 2.29 5.32 15.55
N ALA A 168 3.48 4.79 15.78
CA ALA A 168 3.91 4.38 17.11
C ALA A 168 4.58 5.57 17.81
N TRP A 169 4.10 5.93 19.00
CA TRP A 169 4.58 7.05 19.81
C TRP A 169 4.90 6.58 21.23
N GLY A 170 6.18 6.66 21.62
CA GLY A 170 6.61 6.23 22.95
C GLY A 170 8.11 5.92 23.04
N PRO A 171 8.58 5.44 24.21
CA PRO A 171 9.88 4.78 24.33
C PRO A 171 9.88 3.45 23.55
N GLY A 172 11.05 2.98 23.09
CA GLY A 172 11.15 1.91 22.10
C GLY A 172 10.44 0.58 22.44
N ASP A 173 10.23 0.26 23.72
CA ASP A 173 9.64 -0.99 24.20
C ASP A 173 8.14 -0.92 24.54
N LYS A 174 7.55 0.28 24.67
CA LYS A 174 6.14 0.47 25.03
C LYS A 174 5.63 1.84 24.59
N GLY A 175 4.34 1.97 24.30
CA GLY A 175 3.81 3.26 23.88
C GLY A 175 2.37 3.24 23.40
N LEU A 176 2.08 4.14 22.47
CA LEU A 176 0.76 4.34 21.88
C LEU A 176 0.82 4.15 20.36
N VAL A 177 -0.07 3.33 19.82
CA VAL A 177 -0.38 3.30 18.39
C VAL A 177 -1.52 4.27 18.13
N ILE A 178 -1.33 5.20 17.20
CA ILE A 178 -2.29 6.23 16.81
C ILE A 178 -2.69 5.94 15.37
N ILE A 179 -3.91 5.46 15.15
CA ILE A 179 -4.39 5.02 13.83
C ILE A 179 -5.46 6.00 13.35
N LYS A 180 -5.35 6.44 12.09
CA LYS A 180 -6.43 7.18 11.43
C LYS A 180 -7.15 6.27 10.43
N TYR A 181 -8.46 6.11 10.60
CA TYR A 181 -9.27 5.26 9.73
C TYR A 181 -10.42 6.03 9.08
N ASN A 182 -10.40 6.11 7.75
CA ASN A 182 -11.48 6.65 6.94
C ASN A 182 -11.60 5.85 5.64
N ASN A 183 -12.66 5.05 5.51
CA ASN A 183 -12.88 4.26 4.29
C ASN A 183 -13.79 4.97 3.26
N ASN A 184 -14.08 6.26 3.47
CA ASN A 184 -14.96 7.06 2.61
C ASN A 184 -14.26 8.29 1.99
N ALA A 185 -13.20 8.79 2.62
CA ALA A 185 -12.32 9.82 2.07
C ALA A 185 -10.87 9.49 2.42
N PHE A 186 -9.91 10.03 1.67
CA PHE A 186 -8.50 9.88 1.99
C PHE A 186 -8.18 10.65 3.27
N GLU A 187 -7.70 9.96 4.29
CA GLU A 187 -7.33 10.59 5.54
C GLU A 187 -6.21 9.79 6.20
N LEU A 188 -5.15 10.49 6.59
CA LEU A 188 -3.96 9.93 7.22
C LEU A 188 -3.82 10.48 8.63
N SER A 189 -3.12 9.73 9.49
CA SER A 189 -2.76 10.21 10.81
C SER A 189 -1.67 11.26 10.66
N VAL A 190 -1.99 12.50 11.05
CA VAL A 190 -1.04 13.61 10.99
C VAL A 190 -0.29 13.77 12.32
N ALA A 191 0.98 14.12 12.22
CA ALA A 191 1.81 14.55 13.33
C ALA A 191 2.49 15.87 12.94
N CYS A 192 2.42 16.88 13.80
CA CYS A 192 2.93 18.22 13.50
C CYS A 192 3.90 18.67 14.59
N PRO A 193 5.22 18.56 14.34
CA PRO A 193 6.23 19.16 15.19
C PRO A 193 6.20 20.69 15.05
N GLN A 194 6.12 21.38 16.17
CA GLN A 194 5.99 22.84 16.27
C GLN A 194 7.14 23.40 17.10
N LYS A 195 7.56 24.63 16.77
CA LYS A 195 8.60 25.34 17.54
C LYS A 195 7.99 26.17 18.67
N PRO A 196 8.62 26.20 19.87
CA PRO A 196 9.77 25.39 20.28
C PRO A 196 9.36 24.03 20.86
N GLY A 197 9.77 22.92 20.21
CA GLY A 197 9.80 21.58 20.81
C GLY A 197 8.45 20.95 21.19
N ILE A 198 7.36 21.24 20.48
CA ILE A 198 6.04 20.64 20.75
C ILE A 198 5.68 19.66 19.64
N LEU A 199 5.08 18.52 19.97
CA LEU A 199 4.47 17.62 18.99
C LEU A 199 2.95 17.63 19.14
N ARG A 200 2.23 17.96 18.07
CA ARG A 200 0.80 17.66 17.95
C ARG A 200 0.61 16.32 17.26
N PHE A 201 -0.21 15.44 17.81
CA PHE A 201 -0.49 14.12 17.25
C PHE A 201 -1.95 13.67 17.48
N GLY A 202 -2.41 12.69 16.70
CA GLY A 202 -3.79 12.23 16.74
C GLY A 202 -4.77 13.29 16.22
N GLY A 203 -6.06 13.20 16.58
CA GLY A 203 -7.05 14.15 16.10
C GLY A 203 -7.23 14.06 14.58
N ALA A 204 -7.27 15.21 13.92
CA ALA A 204 -7.46 15.33 12.48
C ALA A 204 -6.73 16.57 11.95
N GLY A 205 -6.30 16.49 10.69
CA GLY A 205 -5.79 17.64 9.98
C GLY A 205 -5.59 17.37 8.50
N PHE A 206 -5.23 18.41 7.76
CA PHE A 206 -5.04 18.32 6.32
C PHE A 206 -3.59 17.98 5.96
N CYS A 207 -3.41 17.13 4.95
CA CYS A 207 -2.12 16.80 4.33
C CYS A 207 -2.28 16.57 2.82
N LEU A 208 -1.22 16.17 2.10
CA LEU A 208 -1.28 15.93 0.65
C LEU A 208 -1.84 17.15 -0.09
N TYR A 209 -2.81 17.01 -1.00
CA TYR A 209 -3.45 18.13 -1.69
C TYR A 209 -4.55 18.84 -0.87
N GLY A 210 -4.58 18.60 0.45
CA GLY A 210 -5.61 19.09 1.37
C GLY A 210 -6.62 18.01 1.76
N GLU A 211 -6.19 16.75 1.78
CA GLU A 211 -7.04 15.62 2.19
C GLU A 211 -7.27 15.62 3.73
N PRO A 212 -8.46 15.24 4.23
CA PRO A 212 -9.63 14.80 3.46
C PRO A 212 -10.35 15.97 2.76
N SER A 213 -10.42 15.89 1.44
CA SER A 213 -10.99 16.92 0.56
C SER A 213 -12.46 17.17 0.84
N THR A 214 -13.19 16.14 1.31
CA THR A 214 -14.59 16.22 1.75
C THR A 214 -14.81 17.13 2.96
N CYS A 215 -13.75 17.47 3.70
CA CYS A 215 -13.81 18.33 4.88
C CYS A 215 -13.31 19.75 4.62
N ARG A 216 -12.87 20.07 3.40
CA ARG A 216 -12.33 21.40 3.06
C ARG A 216 -13.38 22.49 2.93
N GLN A 217 -14.64 22.13 2.73
CA GLN A 217 -15.74 23.11 2.69
C GLN A 217 -16.90 22.59 3.54
N ILE A 218 -17.43 23.46 4.39
CA ILE A 218 -18.62 23.19 5.19
C ILE A 218 -19.74 24.11 4.69
N PRO A 219 -20.66 23.63 3.84
CA PRO A 219 -21.77 24.45 3.38
C PRO A 219 -22.66 24.91 4.54
N ALA A 220 -23.39 26.01 4.35
CA ALA A 220 -24.28 26.56 5.36
C ALA A 220 -25.27 25.50 5.88
N GLY A 221 -25.37 25.36 7.20
CA GLY A 221 -26.24 24.38 7.86
C GLY A 221 -25.81 22.91 7.73
N LYS A 222 -24.73 22.60 7.00
CA LYS A 222 -24.24 21.23 6.79
C LYS A 222 -23.25 20.82 7.87
N THR A 223 -23.05 19.51 7.93
CA THR A 223 -22.16 18.84 8.87
C THR A 223 -21.17 17.98 8.08
N ILE A 224 -19.91 18.03 8.49
CA ILE A 224 -18.85 17.15 8.00
C ILE A 224 -18.29 16.34 9.17
N VAL A 225 -17.77 15.16 8.88
CA VAL A 225 -17.24 14.23 9.88
C VAL A 225 -15.89 13.73 9.39
N PHE A 226 -14.87 13.88 10.23
CA PHE A 226 -13.56 13.27 10.00
C PHE A 226 -13.58 11.78 10.33
N GLY A 227 -12.64 11.03 9.76
CA GLY A 227 -12.38 9.65 10.11
C GLY A 227 -12.01 9.49 11.57
N THR A 228 -12.33 8.34 12.13
CA THR A 228 -12.08 8.03 13.54
C THR A 228 -10.59 7.83 13.79
N THR A 229 -10.09 8.43 14.87
CA THR A 229 -8.73 8.19 15.38
C THR A 229 -8.80 7.16 16.50
N TYR A 230 -7.95 6.14 16.45
CA TYR A 230 -7.87 5.08 17.46
C TYR A 230 -6.54 5.17 18.18
N TYR A 231 -6.57 5.00 19.50
CA TYR A 231 -5.41 5.05 20.38
C TYR A 231 -5.30 3.73 21.14
N MET A 232 -4.22 2.99 20.90
CA MET A 232 -4.01 1.64 21.42
C MET A 232 -2.67 1.55 22.15
N GLU A 233 -2.69 1.10 23.40
CA GLU A 233 -1.47 0.88 24.20
C GLU A 233 -0.70 -0.35 23.65
N PHE A 234 0.62 -0.27 23.54
CA PHE A 234 1.49 -1.41 23.22
C PHE A 234 2.64 -1.57 24.22
N GLU A 235 3.11 -2.79 24.38
CA GLU A 235 4.24 -3.19 25.24
C GLU A 235 4.94 -4.40 24.59
N GLY A 236 6.26 -4.47 24.70
CA GLY A 236 7.07 -5.53 24.10
C GLY A 236 7.71 -5.16 22.76
N GLY A 237 7.91 -3.87 22.49
CA GLY A 237 8.67 -3.39 21.33
C GLY A 237 7.82 -2.91 20.15
N LEU A 238 8.51 -2.32 19.17
CA LEU A 238 7.91 -1.71 17.98
C LEU A 238 7.12 -2.71 17.13
N ASP A 239 7.57 -3.97 17.02
CA ASP A 239 6.85 -4.99 16.24
C ASP A 239 5.42 -5.21 16.77
N LYS A 240 5.21 -5.10 18.09
CA LYS A 240 3.87 -5.16 18.68
C LYS A 240 2.99 -4.01 18.22
N ALA A 241 3.54 -2.82 18.02
CA ALA A 241 2.79 -1.69 17.45
C ALA A 241 2.33 -1.96 16.01
N PHE A 242 3.21 -2.55 15.18
CA PHE A 242 2.86 -2.98 13.82
C PHE A 242 1.80 -4.08 13.83
N TYR A 243 1.91 -5.07 14.72
CA TYR A 243 0.92 -6.14 14.84
C TYR A 243 -0.45 -5.61 15.27
N LEU A 244 -0.51 -4.63 16.18
CA LEU A 244 -1.77 -3.99 16.56
C LEU A 244 -2.42 -3.27 15.38
N TYR A 245 -1.63 -2.60 14.53
CA TYR A 245 -2.14 -1.98 13.31
C TYR A 245 -2.68 -3.02 12.32
N ARG A 246 -1.93 -4.11 12.10
CA ARG A 246 -2.36 -5.22 11.25
C ARG A 246 -3.66 -5.83 11.74
N ASP A 247 -3.71 -6.21 13.01
CA ASP A 247 -4.87 -6.84 13.63
C ASP A 247 -6.08 -5.87 13.62
N PHE A 248 -5.85 -4.55 13.73
CA PHE A 248 -6.88 -3.52 13.55
C PHE A 248 -7.46 -3.54 12.12
N LEU A 249 -6.61 -3.52 11.09
CA LEU A 249 -7.06 -3.57 9.69
C LEU A 249 -7.83 -4.86 9.38
N GLU A 250 -7.32 -6.01 9.84
CA GLU A 250 -7.99 -7.31 9.73
C GLU A 250 -9.36 -7.30 10.40
N GLY A 251 -9.46 -6.70 11.60
CA GLY A 251 -10.72 -6.50 12.32
C GLY A 251 -11.71 -5.57 11.61
N LYS A 252 -11.24 -4.66 10.75
CA LYS A 252 -12.08 -3.82 9.86
C LYS A 252 -12.46 -4.54 8.55
N GLY A 253 -11.97 -5.75 8.33
CA GLY A 253 -12.26 -6.56 7.15
C GLY A 253 -11.28 -6.35 5.99
N HIS A 254 -10.17 -5.65 6.23
CA HIS A 254 -9.08 -5.49 5.27
C HIS A 254 -8.07 -6.63 5.43
N GLY A 255 -7.80 -7.35 4.35
CA GLY A 255 -7.02 -8.59 4.39
C GLY A 255 -7.45 -9.55 3.30
N PHE A 256 -7.35 -10.85 3.57
CA PHE A 256 -7.65 -11.94 2.64
C PHE A 256 -8.55 -13.01 3.28
N PRO A 257 -9.31 -13.78 2.47
CA PRO A 257 -10.13 -14.89 2.98
C PRO A 257 -9.28 -16.10 3.38
N GLU A 258 -9.83 -16.97 4.24
CA GLU A 258 -9.12 -18.18 4.73
C GLU A 258 -8.68 -19.16 3.62
N ASN A 259 -9.39 -19.16 2.50
CA ASN A 259 -9.09 -19.97 1.32
C ASN A 259 -8.29 -19.21 0.25
N TYR A 260 -7.70 -18.07 0.59
CA TYR A 260 -6.85 -17.31 -0.33
C TYR A 260 -5.65 -18.15 -0.79
N ASP A 261 -5.54 -18.34 -2.10
CA ASP A 261 -4.48 -19.10 -2.76
C ASP A 261 -4.27 -18.54 -4.17
N PRO A 262 -3.58 -17.40 -4.29
CA PRO A 262 -3.36 -16.75 -5.59
C PRO A 262 -2.38 -17.59 -6.42
N PRO A 263 -2.49 -17.62 -7.76
CA PRO A 263 -1.51 -18.32 -8.60
C PRO A 263 -0.11 -17.72 -8.45
N VAL A 264 0.94 -18.49 -8.74
CA VAL A 264 2.24 -17.86 -9.06
C VAL A 264 2.27 -17.48 -10.53
N ASN A 265 2.52 -16.21 -10.80
CA ASN A 265 2.46 -15.67 -12.15
C ASN A 265 3.82 -15.77 -12.86
N TRP A 266 3.81 -16.10 -14.14
CA TRP A 266 4.92 -15.87 -15.06
C TRP A 266 4.65 -14.61 -15.86
N ASN A 267 5.49 -13.59 -15.71
CA ASN A 267 5.40 -12.37 -16.50
C ASN A 267 6.27 -12.47 -17.76
N GLU A 268 5.61 -12.36 -18.91
CA GLU A 268 6.24 -12.45 -20.24
C GLU A 268 7.05 -11.21 -20.65
N LEU A 269 6.73 -10.04 -20.07
CA LEU A 269 7.33 -8.74 -20.41
C LEU A 269 8.85 -8.80 -20.48
N TYR A 270 9.46 -9.43 -19.48
CA TYR A 270 10.90 -9.43 -19.31
C TYR A 270 11.65 -10.15 -20.45
N ASP A 271 11.01 -11.09 -21.15
CA ASP A 271 11.64 -11.80 -22.27
C ASP A 271 11.08 -11.33 -23.62
N VAL A 272 9.79 -11.06 -23.70
CA VAL A 272 9.12 -10.63 -24.95
C VAL A 272 9.44 -9.17 -25.26
N GLY A 273 9.41 -8.27 -24.26
CA GLY A 273 9.77 -6.86 -24.39
C GLY A 273 8.59 -5.88 -24.41
N TRP A 274 8.90 -4.60 -24.18
CA TRP A 274 7.95 -3.49 -24.23
C TRP A 274 8.16 -2.63 -25.49
N TYR A 275 7.20 -2.70 -26.42
CA TYR A 275 7.32 -2.02 -27.73
C TYR A 275 6.41 -0.80 -27.89
N HIS A 276 5.87 -0.24 -26.80
CA HIS A 276 5.09 1.01 -26.74
C HIS A 276 4.17 1.27 -27.94
N SER A 277 3.13 0.43 -28.12
CA SER A 277 2.15 0.56 -29.21
C SER A 277 2.72 0.62 -30.65
N ASN A 278 4.00 0.31 -30.86
CA ASN A 278 4.59 0.20 -32.20
C ASN A 278 4.07 -1.06 -32.88
N THR A 279 3.18 -0.87 -33.85
CA THR A 279 2.46 -1.97 -34.50
C THR A 279 3.39 -2.95 -35.22
N GLU A 280 4.46 -2.48 -35.85
CA GLU A 280 5.37 -3.35 -36.60
C GLU A 280 6.26 -4.17 -35.66
N GLU A 281 6.78 -3.55 -34.59
CA GLU A 281 7.55 -4.28 -33.57
C GLU A 281 6.67 -5.28 -32.81
N LEU A 282 5.42 -4.91 -32.47
CA LEU A 282 4.48 -5.83 -31.83
C LEU A 282 4.15 -7.04 -32.71
N LYS A 283 3.95 -6.87 -34.02
CA LYS A 283 3.73 -7.99 -34.96
C LYS A 283 4.93 -8.92 -35.04
N LYS A 284 6.13 -8.38 -34.89
CA LYS A 284 7.38 -9.14 -34.99
C LYS A 284 7.71 -9.89 -33.69
N HIS A 285 7.49 -9.26 -32.55
CA HIS A 285 8.00 -9.73 -31.26
C HIS A 285 6.90 -10.26 -30.33
N TYR A 286 5.76 -9.58 -30.26
CA TYR A 286 4.66 -9.93 -29.37
C TYR A 286 3.60 -10.74 -30.13
N THR A 287 3.86 -12.04 -30.29
CA THR A 287 3.03 -12.96 -31.08
C THR A 287 2.45 -14.07 -30.23
N ARG A 288 1.39 -14.75 -30.73
CA ARG A 288 0.89 -15.96 -30.07
C ARG A 288 1.98 -17.00 -29.85
N GLU A 289 2.88 -17.18 -30.81
CA GLU A 289 3.98 -18.14 -30.68
C GLU A 289 4.95 -17.77 -29.55
N ALA A 290 5.31 -16.49 -29.44
CA ALA A 290 6.14 -15.99 -28.34
C ALA A 290 5.48 -16.24 -26.99
N LEU A 291 4.19 -15.92 -26.83
CA LEU A 291 3.45 -16.18 -25.60
C LEU A 291 3.40 -17.66 -25.24
N LEU A 292 3.31 -18.57 -26.22
CA LEU A 292 3.34 -20.01 -25.95
C LEU A 292 4.73 -20.51 -25.54
N LYS A 293 5.81 -19.84 -25.98
CA LYS A 293 7.18 -20.12 -25.48
C LYS A 293 7.34 -19.66 -24.02
N GLU A 294 6.75 -18.51 -23.67
CA GLU A 294 6.68 -18.08 -22.27
C GLU A 294 5.83 -19.02 -21.41
N ALA A 295 4.70 -19.50 -21.92
CA ALA A 295 3.89 -20.50 -21.24
C ALA A 295 4.65 -21.81 -20.97
N GLN A 296 5.54 -22.22 -21.89
CA GLN A 296 6.41 -23.37 -21.66
C GLN A 296 7.40 -23.11 -20.52
N LYS A 297 8.05 -21.94 -20.48
CA LYS A 297 8.95 -21.54 -19.38
C LYS A 297 8.22 -21.46 -18.04
N ALA A 298 7.03 -20.87 -18.03
CA ALA A 298 6.15 -20.80 -16.86
C ALA A 298 5.84 -22.19 -16.30
N LYS A 299 5.43 -23.13 -17.18
CA LYS A 299 5.17 -24.53 -16.81
C LYS A 299 6.41 -25.21 -16.25
N ASP A 300 7.55 -25.07 -16.94
CA ASP A 300 8.81 -25.70 -16.54
C ASP A 300 9.33 -25.15 -15.20
N CYS A 301 9.03 -23.89 -14.88
CA CYS A 301 9.34 -23.27 -13.60
C CYS A 301 8.33 -23.64 -12.50
N GLY A 302 7.15 -24.15 -12.84
CA GLY A 302 6.09 -24.47 -11.88
C GLY A 302 5.19 -23.28 -11.52
N CYS A 303 5.13 -22.26 -12.37
CA CYS A 303 4.12 -21.20 -12.28
C CYS A 303 2.73 -21.74 -12.62
N GLU A 304 1.70 -20.99 -12.23
CA GLU A 304 0.28 -21.39 -12.34
C GLU A 304 -0.51 -20.50 -13.30
N LEU A 305 0.06 -19.37 -13.70
CA LEU A 305 -0.61 -18.40 -14.57
C LEU A 305 0.41 -17.72 -15.48
N LEU A 306 0.05 -17.52 -16.76
CA LEU A 306 0.76 -16.60 -17.65
C LEU A 306 0.13 -15.21 -17.51
N TYR A 307 0.94 -14.23 -17.13
CA TYR A 307 0.54 -12.84 -16.95
C TYR A 307 1.06 -12.00 -18.11
N LEU A 308 0.14 -11.26 -18.75
CA LEU A 308 0.42 -10.41 -19.90
C LEU A 308 0.53 -8.95 -19.47
N ASP A 309 1.71 -8.39 -19.71
CA ASP A 309 2.02 -6.97 -19.51
C ASP A 309 1.90 -6.22 -20.86
N PRO A 310 2.37 -4.98 -21.04
CA PRO A 310 2.10 -4.22 -22.27
C PRO A 310 2.40 -4.96 -23.57
N GLY A 311 1.44 -4.92 -24.49
CA GLY A 311 1.63 -5.41 -25.85
C GLY A 311 0.56 -6.39 -26.31
N TRP A 312 -0.33 -6.85 -25.42
CA TRP A 312 -1.47 -7.69 -25.81
C TRP A 312 -2.58 -6.90 -26.50
N GLU A 313 -2.66 -5.59 -26.28
CA GLU A 313 -3.64 -4.73 -26.93
C GLU A 313 -3.32 -4.44 -28.40
N VAL A 314 -4.34 -4.04 -29.17
CA VAL A 314 -4.17 -3.37 -30.47
C VAL A 314 -3.32 -2.10 -30.31
N THR A 315 -3.56 -1.38 -29.22
CA THR A 315 -2.77 -0.24 -28.77
C THR A 315 -2.92 -0.13 -27.26
N GLU A 316 -1.81 0.07 -26.58
CA GLU A 316 -1.72 0.08 -25.12
C GLU A 316 -2.68 1.13 -24.53
N GLY A 317 -3.49 0.70 -23.56
CA GLY A 317 -4.52 1.51 -22.90
C GLY A 317 -5.90 1.56 -23.58
N THR A 318 -6.03 1.04 -24.79
CA THR A 318 -7.35 0.91 -25.45
C THR A 318 -8.20 -0.22 -24.86
N THR A 319 -7.57 -1.17 -24.16
CA THR A 319 -8.19 -2.42 -23.67
C THR A 319 -8.88 -3.20 -24.80
N LEU A 320 -8.35 -3.12 -26.02
CA LEU A 320 -8.83 -3.91 -27.16
C LEU A 320 -7.83 -5.03 -27.41
N TRP A 321 -8.30 -6.27 -27.30
CA TRP A 321 -7.49 -7.45 -27.58
C TRP A 321 -7.12 -7.53 -29.07
N ASP A 322 -5.85 -7.76 -29.39
CA ASP A 322 -5.39 -7.91 -30.76
C ASP A 322 -5.53 -9.35 -31.26
N GLU A 323 -6.72 -9.70 -31.75
CA GLU A 323 -6.98 -11.04 -32.31
C GLU A 323 -6.12 -11.35 -33.54
N SER A 324 -5.64 -10.34 -34.27
CA SER A 324 -4.84 -10.56 -35.48
C SER A 324 -3.47 -11.16 -35.17
N ARG A 325 -2.88 -10.80 -34.02
CA ARG A 325 -1.59 -11.33 -33.55
C ARG A 325 -1.74 -12.53 -32.62
N LEU A 326 -2.80 -12.54 -31.80
CA LEU A 326 -2.91 -13.44 -30.65
C LEU A 326 -3.97 -14.53 -30.83
N GLY A 327 -4.85 -14.39 -31.83
CA GLY A 327 -6.10 -15.16 -31.90
C GLY A 327 -7.09 -14.74 -30.81
N SER A 328 -8.19 -15.48 -30.66
CA SER A 328 -9.20 -15.11 -29.66
C SER A 328 -8.74 -15.37 -28.21
N VAL A 329 -9.21 -14.55 -27.26
CA VAL A 329 -8.93 -14.73 -25.83
C VAL A 329 -9.33 -16.13 -25.34
N SER A 330 -10.50 -16.62 -25.79
CA SER A 330 -11.04 -17.91 -25.35
C SER A 330 -10.16 -19.09 -25.79
N GLU A 331 -9.61 -19.03 -27.00
CA GLU A 331 -8.69 -20.04 -27.48
C GLU A 331 -7.35 -20.00 -26.77
N LEU A 332 -6.82 -18.80 -26.45
CA LEU A 332 -5.59 -18.68 -25.67
C LEU A 332 -5.78 -19.25 -24.27
N VAL A 333 -6.84 -18.85 -23.56
CA VAL A 333 -7.19 -19.40 -22.22
C VAL A 333 -7.29 -20.92 -22.27
N LYS A 334 -8.00 -21.47 -23.26
CA LYS A 334 -8.11 -22.92 -23.44
C LYS A 334 -6.75 -23.56 -23.69
N THR A 335 -5.93 -22.97 -24.56
CA THR A 335 -4.59 -23.49 -24.89
C THR A 335 -3.68 -23.52 -23.67
N LEU A 336 -3.66 -22.44 -22.89
CA LEU A 336 -2.86 -22.32 -21.67
C LEU A 336 -3.26 -23.37 -20.64
N LYS A 337 -4.57 -23.55 -20.43
CA LYS A 337 -5.09 -24.57 -19.53
C LYS A 337 -4.76 -26.00 -20.01
N ASP A 338 -5.11 -26.33 -21.25
CA ASP A 338 -5.07 -27.71 -21.74
C ASP A 338 -3.63 -28.19 -21.99
N LYS A 339 -2.73 -27.32 -22.46
CA LYS A 339 -1.34 -27.71 -22.80
C LYS A 339 -0.34 -27.45 -21.67
N PHE A 340 -0.57 -26.39 -20.89
CA PHE A 340 0.40 -25.92 -19.90
C PHE A 340 -0.10 -26.01 -18.46
N GLY A 341 -1.41 -26.20 -18.22
CA GLY A 341 -1.99 -26.15 -16.88
C GLY A 341 -2.03 -24.74 -16.28
N LEU A 342 -1.95 -23.71 -17.12
CA LEU A 342 -1.84 -22.31 -16.69
C LEU A 342 -3.18 -21.57 -16.81
N GLY A 343 -3.42 -20.66 -15.87
CA GLY A 343 -4.38 -19.57 -16.03
C GLY A 343 -3.85 -18.47 -16.95
N LEU A 344 -4.72 -17.51 -17.28
CA LEU A 344 -4.36 -16.26 -17.95
C LEU A 344 -4.64 -15.10 -17.01
N GLY A 345 -3.72 -14.15 -16.94
CA GLY A 345 -3.91 -12.85 -16.32
C GLY A 345 -3.37 -11.74 -17.22
N TYR A 346 -3.81 -10.51 -17.00
CA TYR A 346 -3.35 -9.38 -17.81
C TYR A 346 -3.42 -8.05 -17.06
N ARG A 347 -2.59 -7.10 -17.52
CA ARG A 347 -2.62 -5.70 -17.11
C ARG A 347 -3.58 -4.88 -17.93
N THR A 348 -4.29 -3.93 -17.33
CA THR A 348 -4.91 -2.83 -18.08
C THR A 348 -4.52 -1.48 -17.50
N ILE A 349 -4.37 -0.50 -18.40
CA ILE A 349 -4.01 0.88 -18.06
C ILE A 349 -5.08 1.90 -18.44
N LEU A 350 -5.09 3.09 -17.84
CA LEU A 350 -6.03 4.17 -18.22
C LEU A 350 -5.52 4.99 -19.40
N ARG A 351 -4.27 5.43 -19.30
CA ARG A 351 -3.60 6.28 -20.29
C ARG A 351 -3.39 5.54 -21.61
N THR A 352 -3.37 6.27 -22.72
CA THR A 352 -3.13 5.70 -24.06
C THR A 352 -1.94 6.32 -24.75
N TYR A 353 -1.16 5.51 -25.45
CA TYR A 353 0.06 5.95 -26.16
C TYR A 353 -0.18 6.29 -27.65
N LYS A 354 -1.44 6.40 -28.08
CA LYS A 354 -1.87 6.94 -29.37
C LYS A 354 -3.19 7.72 -29.23
N ASP A 355 -3.44 8.65 -30.15
CA ASP A 355 -4.70 9.39 -30.26
C ASP A 355 -5.80 8.49 -30.85
N LEU A 356 -6.48 7.71 -30.00
CA LEU A 356 -7.50 6.75 -30.45
C LEU A 356 -8.85 6.92 -29.76
N TRP A 357 -8.90 7.63 -28.65
CA TRP A 357 -10.14 7.92 -27.96
C TRP A 357 -10.75 9.20 -28.50
N ASP A 358 -12.07 9.26 -28.55
CA ASP A 358 -12.78 10.50 -28.86
C ASP A 358 -12.35 11.58 -27.85
N HIS A 359 -11.99 12.76 -28.34
CA HIS A 359 -11.48 13.87 -27.53
C HIS A 359 -12.47 14.32 -26.47
N LYS A 360 -13.78 14.05 -26.65
CA LYS A 360 -14.78 14.28 -25.60
C LYS A 360 -14.57 13.43 -24.33
N TYR A 361 -13.75 12.38 -24.39
CA TYR A 361 -13.40 11.56 -23.22
C TYR A 361 -12.15 12.05 -22.50
N LEU A 362 -11.35 12.92 -23.12
CA LEU A 362 -10.05 13.30 -22.60
C LEU A 362 -10.17 14.34 -21.51
N VAL A 363 -9.30 14.24 -20.50
CA VAL A 363 -9.20 15.20 -19.41
C VAL A 363 -8.93 16.60 -19.98
N LYS A 364 -9.69 17.57 -19.48
CA LYS A 364 -9.54 18.99 -19.84
C LYS A 364 -8.88 19.74 -18.69
N HIS A 365 -7.58 19.97 -18.75
CA HIS A 365 -6.83 20.65 -17.67
C HIS A 365 -6.96 22.18 -17.64
N SER A 366 -7.45 22.79 -18.72
CA SER A 366 -7.69 24.25 -18.81
C SER A 366 -9.01 24.52 -19.51
N SER A 367 -9.76 25.53 -19.06
CA SER A 367 -11.07 25.89 -19.63
C SER A 367 -11.02 26.22 -21.11
N ASP A 368 -9.87 26.74 -21.57
CA ASP A 368 -9.72 27.32 -22.91
C ASP A 368 -8.90 26.43 -23.86
N ALA A 369 -8.35 25.32 -23.36
CA ALA A 369 -7.54 24.40 -24.14
C ALA A 369 -8.37 23.20 -24.65
N VAL A 370 -8.10 22.80 -25.89
CA VAL A 370 -8.53 21.50 -26.40
C VAL A 370 -7.63 20.43 -25.77
N PRO A 371 -8.17 19.31 -25.26
CA PRO A 371 -7.36 18.21 -24.77
C PRO A 371 -6.34 17.76 -25.82
N SER A 372 -5.09 17.61 -25.42
CA SER A 372 -3.99 17.20 -26.30
C SER A 372 -3.14 16.13 -25.62
N SER A 373 -2.28 15.47 -26.36
CA SER A 373 -1.25 14.60 -25.76
C SER A 373 -0.33 15.41 -24.86
N VAL A 374 0.19 14.77 -23.82
CA VAL A 374 1.34 15.28 -23.06
C VAL A 374 2.55 14.35 -23.22
N SER A 375 3.74 14.86 -22.94
CA SER A 375 4.96 14.07 -22.99
C SER A 375 5.13 13.25 -21.71
N PHE A 376 5.30 11.94 -21.84
CA PHE A 376 5.68 11.03 -20.76
C PHE A 376 6.89 10.21 -21.19
N GLY A 377 8.04 10.42 -20.55
CA GLY A 377 9.29 9.74 -20.92
C GLY A 377 9.72 10.00 -22.37
N GLY A 378 9.35 11.14 -22.95
CA GLY A 378 9.60 11.47 -24.36
C GLY A 378 8.59 10.90 -25.36
N THR A 379 7.57 10.17 -24.90
CA THR A 379 6.50 9.61 -25.74
C THR A 379 5.19 10.39 -25.53
N PRO A 380 4.44 10.73 -26.60
CA PRO A 380 3.12 11.35 -26.45
C PRO A 380 2.13 10.37 -25.83
N MET A 381 1.29 10.88 -24.93
CA MET A 381 0.28 10.11 -24.23
C MET A 381 -0.99 10.93 -24.03
N TRP A 382 -2.14 10.27 -24.12
CA TRP A 382 -3.47 10.86 -23.97
C TRP A 382 -4.13 10.35 -22.70
N GLU A 383 -4.98 11.20 -22.11
CA GLU A 383 -5.50 11.02 -20.75
C GLU A 383 -7.02 10.95 -20.77
N PRO A 384 -7.61 9.75 -20.84
CA PRO A 384 -9.05 9.61 -20.68
C PRO A 384 -9.49 9.94 -19.24
N CYS A 385 -10.60 10.66 -19.11
CA CYS A 385 -11.24 10.91 -17.82
C CYS A 385 -12.12 9.73 -17.43
N LEU A 386 -11.65 8.90 -16.49
CA LEU A 386 -12.44 7.75 -16.02
C LEU A 386 -13.73 8.15 -15.28
N CYS A 387 -13.78 9.38 -14.76
CA CYS A 387 -15.00 9.93 -14.16
C CYS A 387 -16.12 10.16 -15.18
N SER A 388 -15.82 10.28 -16.47
CA SER A 388 -16.84 10.40 -17.53
C SER A 388 -17.71 9.14 -17.60
N PRO A 389 -19.03 9.22 -17.37
CA PRO A 389 -19.91 8.05 -17.39
C PRO A 389 -19.93 7.32 -18.73
N GLU A 390 -19.74 8.03 -19.84
CA GLU A 390 -19.70 7.42 -21.18
C GLU A 390 -18.41 6.62 -21.37
N PHE A 391 -17.26 7.23 -21.08
CA PHE A 391 -15.97 6.54 -21.18
C PHE A 391 -15.88 5.37 -20.18
N PHE A 392 -16.33 5.54 -18.93
CA PHE A 392 -16.39 4.48 -17.93
C PHE A 392 -17.13 3.24 -18.45
N ARG A 393 -18.30 3.44 -19.09
CA ARG A 393 -19.09 2.32 -19.63
C ARG A 393 -18.36 1.61 -20.77
N GLU A 394 -17.71 2.36 -21.65
CA GLU A 394 -16.95 1.78 -22.76
C GLU A 394 -15.71 1.02 -22.25
N LYS A 395 -14.97 1.58 -21.30
CA LYS A 395 -13.83 0.91 -20.64
C LYS A 395 -14.28 -0.38 -19.94
N LEU A 396 -15.35 -0.33 -19.16
CA LEU A 396 -15.93 -1.51 -18.51
C LEU A 396 -16.35 -2.57 -19.54
N LYS A 397 -17.05 -2.18 -20.61
CA LYS A 397 -17.47 -3.11 -21.67
C LYS A 397 -16.26 -3.82 -22.29
N ARG A 398 -15.17 -3.11 -22.59
CA ARG A 398 -13.95 -3.68 -23.17
C ARG A 398 -13.24 -4.63 -22.19
N ILE A 399 -13.13 -4.27 -20.92
CA ILE A 399 -12.58 -5.15 -19.88
C ILE A 399 -13.40 -6.46 -19.82
N LEU A 400 -14.73 -6.37 -19.78
CA LEU A 400 -15.60 -7.54 -19.68
C LEU A 400 -15.53 -8.46 -20.91
N ALA A 401 -15.26 -7.90 -22.09
CA ALA A 401 -15.08 -8.69 -23.31
C ALA A 401 -13.87 -9.64 -23.23
N ILE A 402 -12.86 -9.29 -22.43
CA ILE A 402 -11.64 -10.07 -22.19
C ILE A 402 -11.79 -10.91 -20.92
N SER A 403 -12.02 -10.25 -19.78
CA SER A 403 -12.11 -10.89 -18.46
C SER A 403 -13.22 -11.95 -18.40
N GLY A 404 -14.34 -11.73 -19.10
CA GLY A 404 -15.45 -12.68 -19.21
C GLY A 404 -15.11 -13.99 -19.94
N LYS A 405 -13.91 -14.13 -20.50
CA LYS A 405 -13.46 -15.32 -21.24
C LYS A 405 -12.65 -16.31 -20.40
N GLY A 406 -12.66 -16.16 -19.07
CA GLY A 406 -12.04 -17.11 -18.14
C GLY A 406 -10.68 -16.70 -17.60
N VAL A 407 -10.31 -15.41 -17.74
CA VAL A 407 -9.16 -14.79 -17.07
C VAL A 407 -9.28 -14.97 -15.56
N LYS A 408 -8.14 -15.16 -14.88
CA LYS A 408 -8.07 -15.46 -13.44
C LYS A 408 -7.45 -14.35 -12.60
N PHE A 409 -6.65 -13.50 -13.21
CA PHE A 409 -6.02 -12.37 -12.54
C PHE A 409 -6.04 -11.13 -13.44
N MET A 410 -6.22 -9.95 -12.85
CA MET A 410 -6.17 -8.68 -13.57
C MET A 410 -5.55 -7.60 -12.71
N MET A 411 -4.65 -6.83 -13.32
CA MET A 411 -4.03 -5.65 -12.71
C MET A 411 -4.62 -4.37 -13.30
N PHE A 412 -4.96 -3.43 -12.43
CA PHE A 412 -5.31 -2.04 -12.77
C PHE A 412 -4.11 -1.16 -12.44
N ASP A 413 -3.31 -0.86 -13.45
CA ASP A 413 -2.08 -0.07 -13.33
C ASP A 413 -2.18 1.20 -14.17
N GLU A 414 -1.33 2.20 -13.96
CA GLU A 414 -1.31 3.48 -14.69
C GLU A 414 -2.71 4.10 -14.78
N MET A 415 -3.46 3.90 -13.70
CA MET A 415 -4.75 4.51 -13.41
C MET A 415 -4.54 5.80 -12.61
N ASP A 416 -3.33 6.36 -12.60
CA ASP A 416 -2.95 7.48 -11.77
C ASP A 416 -3.67 8.77 -12.18
N TRP A 417 -4.09 9.54 -11.18
CA TRP A 417 -4.69 10.85 -11.37
C TRP A 417 -3.60 11.85 -11.75
N ARG A 418 -3.78 12.51 -12.89
CA ARG A 418 -2.74 13.38 -13.46
C ARG A 418 -3.07 14.86 -13.39
N GLY A 419 -4.07 15.22 -12.59
CA GLY A 419 -4.51 16.59 -12.39
C GLY A 419 -6.01 16.75 -12.60
N PRO A 420 -6.54 17.93 -12.26
CA PRO A 420 -7.97 18.19 -12.30
C PRO A 420 -8.51 18.17 -13.73
N CYS A 421 -9.69 17.56 -13.90
CA CYS A 421 -10.50 17.73 -15.10
C CYS A 421 -11.49 18.88 -14.91
N LEU A 422 -11.56 19.78 -15.88
CA LEU A 422 -12.43 20.95 -15.92
C LEU A 422 -13.60 20.82 -16.89
N ASP A 423 -13.81 19.65 -17.50
CA ASP A 423 -14.91 19.44 -18.43
C ASP A 423 -16.24 19.19 -17.67
N PRO A 424 -17.21 20.13 -17.72
CA PRO A 424 -18.49 19.95 -17.04
C PRO A 424 -19.36 18.84 -17.64
N SER A 425 -19.08 18.40 -18.87
CA SER A 425 -19.82 17.32 -19.53
C SER A 425 -19.47 15.93 -18.99
N HIS A 426 -18.36 15.80 -18.25
CA HIS A 426 -17.87 14.52 -17.71
C HIS A 426 -18.57 14.09 -16.42
N GLY A 427 -19.55 14.85 -15.91
CA GLY A 427 -20.45 14.40 -14.85
C GLY A 427 -19.82 14.25 -13.45
N HIS A 428 -18.60 14.76 -13.24
CA HIS A 428 -17.96 14.89 -11.94
C HIS A 428 -18.04 16.34 -11.43
N PRO A 429 -17.80 16.61 -10.14
CA PRO A 429 -17.55 17.97 -9.65
C PRO A 429 -16.44 18.65 -10.47
N VAL A 430 -16.54 19.96 -10.71
CA VAL A 430 -15.53 20.70 -11.49
C VAL A 430 -14.78 21.65 -10.57
N PRO A 431 -13.45 21.51 -10.41
CA PRO A 431 -12.59 20.46 -10.97
C PRO A 431 -12.81 19.06 -10.32
N ALA A 432 -12.49 17.99 -11.07
CA ALA A 432 -12.40 16.65 -10.49
C ALA A 432 -11.27 16.57 -9.46
N THR A 433 -11.49 15.88 -8.34
CA THR A 433 -10.46 15.68 -7.30
C THR A 433 -9.78 14.31 -7.42
N PRO A 434 -8.64 14.10 -6.73
CA PRO A 434 -8.05 12.76 -6.58
C PRO A 434 -9.04 11.72 -6.04
N LEU A 435 -9.90 12.12 -5.10
CA LEU A 435 -10.91 11.24 -4.51
C LEU A 435 -11.97 10.83 -5.55
N ASP A 436 -12.45 11.77 -6.36
CA ASP A 436 -13.44 11.47 -7.43
C ASP A 436 -12.89 10.42 -8.40
N HIS A 437 -11.64 10.60 -8.83
CA HIS A 437 -10.95 9.72 -9.76
C HIS A 437 -10.71 8.33 -9.17
N ALA A 438 -10.18 8.26 -7.94
CA ALA A 438 -9.95 6.98 -7.26
C ALA A 438 -11.24 6.19 -7.05
N LEU A 439 -12.34 6.87 -6.67
CA LEU A 439 -13.65 6.23 -6.55
C LEU A 439 -14.13 5.70 -7.91
N ALA A 440 -13.82 6.37 -9.03
CA ALA A 440 -14.12 5.86 -10.36
C ALA A 440 -13.30 4.59 -10.70
N VAL A 441 -12.01 4.57 -10.39
CA VAL A 441 -11.13 3.38 -10.56
C VAL A 441 -11.65 2.21 -9.73
N TYR A 442 -11.89 2.41 -8.44
CA TYR A 442 -12.38 1.34 -7.56
C TYR A 442 -13.79 0.89 -7.91
N LYS A 443 -14.66 1.78 -8.40
CA LYS A 443 -15.96 1.40 -8.94
C LYS A 443 -15.78 0.49 -10.16
N LEU A 444 -14.83 0.77 -11.05
CA LEU A 444 -14.52 -0.06 -12.21
C LEU A 444 -14.09 -1.47 -11.76
N CYS A 445 -13.16 -1.58 -10.81
CA CYS A 445 -12.76 -2.87 -10.22
C CYS A 445 -13.97 -3.64 -9.69
N SER A 446 -14.84 -2.99 -8.91
CA SER A 446 -16.01 -3.63 -8.30
C SER A 446 -17.03 -4.14 -9.33
N GLU A 447 -17.26 -3.39 -10.41
CA GLU A 447 -18.19 -3.76 -11.48
C GLU A 447 -17.66 -4.91 -12.33
N VAL A 448 -16.33 -4.97 -12.55
CA VAL A 448 -15.67 -6.09 -13.21
C VAL A 448 -15.80 -7.35 -12.37
N ARG A 449 -15.41 -7.30 -11.08
CA ARG A 449 -15.49 -8.46 -10.18
C ARG A 449 -16.91 -8.99 -10.02
N LYS A 450 -17.91 -8.11 -10.00
CA LYS A 450 -19.33 -8.48 -9.96
C LYS A 450 -19.76 -9.34 -11.16
N LYS A 451 -19.17 -9.10 -12.33
CA LYS A 451 -19.51 -9.77 -13.60
C LYS A 451 -18.54 -10.91 -13.96
N CYS A 452 -17.38 -10.95 -13.33
CA CYS A 452 -16.34 -11.97 -13.51
C CYS A 452 -16.02 -12.64 -12.15
N PRO A 453 -16.92 -13.49 -11.61
CA PRO A 453 -16.68 -14.15 -10.32
C PRO A 453 -15.45 -15.06 -10.40
N GLY A 454 -14.59 -15.00 -9.38
CA GLY A 454 -13.33 -15.76 -9.33
C GLY A 454 -12.16 -15.10 -10.05
N LEU A 455 -12.33 -13.88 -10.58
CA LEU A 455 -11.23 -13.01 -10.98
C LEU A 455 -10.64 -12.36 -9.72
N VAL A 456 -9.33 -12.47 -9.55
CA VAL A 456 -8.57 -11.68 -8.57
C VAL A 456 -8.16 -10.36 -9.20
N ILE A 457 -8.43 -9.25 -8.51
CA ILE A 457 -8.10 -7.90 -8.97
C ILE A 457 -7.04 -7.26 -8.07
N GLU A 458 -5.90 -6.96 -8.65
CA GLU A 458 -4.90 -6.04 -8.10
C GLU A 458 -5.19 -4.63 -8.60
N ALA A 459 -5.01 -3.63 -7.74
CA ALA A 459 -5.12 -2.22 -8.13
C ALA A 459 -3.99 -1.37 -7.54
N HIS A 460 -3.29 -0.66 -8.42
CA HIS A 460 -2.39 0.41 -8.04
C HIS A 460 -3.21 1.60 -7.49
N ASP A 461 -2.63 2.32 -6.53
CA ASP A 461 -2.88 3.71 -6.14
C ASP A 461 -3.27 4.52 -7.39
N PRO A 462 -4.53 4.95 -7.44
CA PRO A 462 -5.07 5.65 -8.57
C PRO A 462 -4.69 7.14 -8.56
N VAL A 463 -3.74 7.59 -7.75
CA VAL A 463 -3.31 9.00 -7.66
C VAL A 463 -1.82 9.11 -7.97
N TRP A 464 -0.95 8.45 -7.21
CA TRP A 464 0.51 8.50 -7.41
C TRP A 464 1.08 7.13 -7.80
N PRO A 465 2.13 7.08 -8.64
CA PRO A 465 2.82 5.84 -8.92
C PRO A 465 3.60 5.33 -7.68
N TRP A 466 3.66 4.01 -7.51
CA TRP A 466 4.10 3.33 -6.27
C TRP A 466 5.62 3.23 -6.11
N SER A 467 6.41 3.93 -6.94
CA SER A 467 7.86 3.80 -6.90
C SER A 467 8.50 4.56 -5.73
N THR A 468 7.85 5.62 -5.24
CA THR A 468 8.46 6.60 -4.32
C THR A 468 7.69 6.73 -3.01
N CYS A 469 6.35 6.71 -3.06
CA CYS A 469 5.48 6.77 -1.90
C CYS A 469 4.06 6.36 -2.28
N VAL A 470 3.19 6.18 -1.29
CA VAL A 470 1.76 5.96 -1.48
C VAL A 470 0.99 7.24 -1.12
N TYR A 471 0.00 7.61 -1.94
CA TYR A 471 -0.93 8.71 -1.68
C TYR A 471 -2.17 8.22 -0.95
N VAL A 472 -2.79 7.14 -1.45
CA VAL A 472 -4.03 6.58 -0.95
C VAL A 472 -3.73 5.58 0.19
N PRO A 473 -4.39 5.67 1.36
CA PRO A 473 -4.21 4.65 2.40
C PRO A 473 -4.41 3.23 1.85
N LEU A 474 -3.52 2.31 2.17
CA LEU A 474 -3.44 0.95 1.60
C LEU A 474 -4.71 0.11 1.82
N TYR A 475 -5.52 0.48 2.81
CA TYR A 475 -6.79 -0.17 3.14
C TYR A 475 -7.99 0.44 2.40
N PHE A 476 -7.84 1.61 1.77
CA PHE A 476 -8.96 2.39 1.27
C PHE A 476 -9.70 1.62 0.18
N ARG A 477 -10.98 1.32 0.43
CA ARG A 477 -11.87 0.48 -0.38
C ARG A 477 -11.31 -0.93 -0.64
N GLN A 478 -10.26 -1.38 0.03
CA GLN A 478 -9.75 -2.74 -0.12
C GLN A 478 -10.68 -3.75 0.55
N GLY A 479 -10.87 -4.91 -0.09
CA GLY A 479 -11.55 -6.05 0.52
C GLY A 479 -12.11 -7.02 -0.50
N PHE A 480 -12.01 -8.32 -0.18
CA PHE A 480 -12.48 -9.39 -1.04
C PHE A 480 -14.00 -9.48 -1.12
N GLY A 481 -14.50 -9.90 -2.28
CA GLY A 481 -15.92 -10.13 -2.51
C GLY A 481 -16.75 -8.84 -2.39
N ARG A 482 -17.67 -8.78 -1.43
CA ARG A 482 -18.52 -7.60 -1.18
C ARG A 482 -17.95 -6.64 -0.13
N LYS A 483 -16.80 -6.95 0.47
CA LYS A 483 -16.20 -6.16 1.57
C LYS A 483 -15.46 -4.91 1.08
N GLY A 484 -14.94 -4.93 -0.14
CA GLY A 484 -14.26 -3.79 -0.76
C GLY A 484 -14.49 -3.76 -2.26
N SER A 485 -13.60 -3.11 -3.00
CA SER A 485 -13.67 -2.85 -4.45
C SER A 485 -12.63 -3.62 -5.26
N TYR A 486 -11.50 -3.95 -4.63
CA TYR A 486 -10.39 -4.70 -5.20
C TYR A 486 -9.77 -5.62 -4.12
N ASP A 487 -8.91 -6.54 -4.53
CA ASP A 487 -8.44 -7.64 -3.69
C ASP A 487 -7.02 -7.41 -3.17
N GLU A 488 -6.10 -6.94 -4.02
CA GLU A 488 -4.66 -6.88 -3.75
C GLU A 488 -4.05 -5.51 -4.12
N ASN A 489 -2.98 -5.12 -3.41
CA ASN A 489 -2.17 -3.94 -3.75
C ASN A 489 -0.90 -4.35 -4.53
N TRP A 490 -0.27 -3.40 -5.21
CA TRP A 490 1.02 -3.61 -5.90
C TRP A 490 2.23 -3.57 -4.96
N GLY A 491 3.23 -4.40 -5.25
CA GLY A 491 4.49 -4.52 -4.50
C GLY A 491 5.56 -3.45 -4.76
N PHE A 492 5.15 -2.22 -5.06
CA PHE A 492 6.00 -1.01 -5.01
C PHE A 492 7.19 -0.93 -6.00
N GLU A 493 7.08 -1.50 -7.20
CA GLU A 493 8.13 -1.41 -8.24
C GLU A 493 9.48 -2.05 -7.89
N TYR A 494 9.58 -2.86 -6.82
CA TYR A 494 10.83 -3.55 -6.43
C TYR A 494 11.22 -4.73 -7.33
N MET A 495 10.81 -4.68 -8.58
CA MET A 495 11.01 -5.72 -9.58
C MET A 495 12.21 -5.46 -10.51
N TRP A 496 12.69 -4.22 -10.54
CA TRP A 496 13.67 -3.77 -11.53
C TRP A 496 15.12 -3.93 -11.06
N ASN A 497 15.47 -3.43 -9.87
CA ASN A 497 16.83 -3.39 -9.33
C ASN A 497 16.94 -4.22 -8.06
N CYS A 498 16.38 -5.43 -8.09
CA CYS A 498 16.18 -6.34 -6.97
C CYS A 498 17.34 -6.38 -5.94
N ILE A 499 18.57 -6.66 -6.40
CA ILE A 499 19.74 -6.76 -5.50
C ILE A 499 20.13 -5.41 -4.89
N ASP A 500 20.04 -4.32 -5.65
CA ASP A 500 20.40 -2.99 -5.14
C ASP A 500 19.34 -2.45 -4.17
N ASP A 501 18.06 -2.76 -4.41
CA ASP A 501 16.98 -2.45 -3.49
C ASP A 501 17.15 -3.18 -2.13
N LEU A 502 17.72 -4.40 -2.12
CA LEU A 502 18.13 -5.08 -0.88
C LEU A 502 19.32 -4.39 -0.21
N ARG A 503 20.40 -4.13 -0.97
CA ARG A 503 21.65 -3.55 -0.43
C ARG A 503 21.45 -2.17 0.17
N THR A 504 20.62 -1.35 -0.45
CA THR A 504 20.29 0.01 0.03
C THR A 504 19.30 0.00 1.18
N GLY A 505 18.67 -1.14 1.48
CA GLY A 505 17.62 -1.26 2.48
C GLY A 505 16.26 -0.74 1.99
N ARG A 506 16.15 -0.28 0.74
CA ARG A 506 14.87 0.21 0.18
C ARG A 506 13.80 -0.87 0.20
N ALA A 507 14.16 -2.12 -0.07
CA ALA A 507 13.25 -3.27 -0.04
C ALA A 507 12.72 -3.62 1.37
N LEU A 508 13.23 -2.99 2.45
CA LEU A 508 12.63 -3.11 3.80
C LEU A 508 11.21 -2.55 3.85
N ALA A 509 10.80 -1.70 2.90
CA ALA A 509 9.40 -1.30 2.77
C ALA A 509 8.45 -2.51 2.68
N LEU A 510 8.83 -3.58 1.97
CA LEU A 510 8.05 -4.82 1.88
C LEU A 510 7.99 -5.55 3.23
N TYR A 511 9.10 -5.59 3.97
CA TYR A 511 9.17 -6.17 5.32
C TYR A 511 8.23 -5.44 6.29
N TYR A 512 8.33 -4.11 6.37
CA TYR A 512 7.51 -3.31 7.27
C TYR A 512 6.02 -3.33 6.89
N TYR A 513 5.73 -3.38 5.59
CA TYR A 513 4.39 -3.65 5.10
C TYR A 513 3.87 -4.99 5.64
N ALA A 514 4.60 -6.11 5.46
CA ALA A 514 4.17 -7.44 5.91
C ALA A 514 4.01 -7.53 7.44
N LEU A 515 4.82 -6.75 8.17
CA LEU A 515 4.74 -6.61 9.62
C LEU A 515 3.43 -5.92 10.06
N GLY A 516 3.07 -4.83 9.38
CA GLY A 516 1.95 -3.94 9.74
C GLY A 516 0.64 -4.16 8.98
N CYS A 517 0.64 -4.92 7.89
CA CYS A 517 -0.50 -5.03 6.99
C CYS A 517 -0.72 -6.48 6.53
N GLY A 518 -1.97 -6.94 6.66
CA GLY A 518 -2.39 -8.27 6.19
C GLY A 518 -2.85 -8.29 4.74
N ILE A 519 -3.12 -7.13 4.13
CA ILE A 519 -3.63 -7.01 2.75
C ILE A 519 -2.60 -7.60 1.78
N PRO A 520 -3.00 -8.51 0.87
CA PRO A 520 -2.05 -9.09 -0.08
C PRO A 520 -1.36 -8.05 -0.96
N LEU A 521 -0.04 -8.22 -1.11
CA LEU A 521 0.74 -7.61 -2.18
C LEU A 521 0.93 -8.62 -3.31
N TYR A 522 0.73 -8.14 -4.54
CA TYR A 522 1.24 -8.78 -5.74
C TYR A 522 2.54 -8.11 -6.17
N LEU A 523 3.58 -8.91 -6.41
CA LEU A 523 4.84 -8.43 -6.98
C LEU A 523 5.37 -9.48 -7.96
N HIS A 524 5.62 -9.08 -9.20
CA HIS A 524 6.40 -9.89 -10.12
C HIS A 524 7.83 -9.39 -10.23
N ILE A 525 8.81 -10.30 -10.21
CA ILE A 525 10.25 -9.95 -10.28
C ILE A 525 10.89 -10.54 -11.53
N THR A 526 11.95 -9.91 -12.03
CA THR A 526 12.79 -10.49 -13.09
C THR A 526 13.91 -11.31 -12.47
N MET A 527 14.08 -12.57 -12.90
CA MET A 527 15.20 -13.39 -12.46
C MET A 527 16.54 -12.85 -12.96
N ALA A 528 16.53 -12.09 -14.06
CA ALA A 528 17.73 -11.45 -14.58
C ALA A 528 18.38 -10.51 -13.55
N ALA A 529 17.56 -9.78 -12.79
CA ALA A 529 18.02 -8.83 -11.76
C ALA A 529 18.31 -9.46 -10.40
N ASP A 530 18.11 -10.78 -10.24
CA ASP A 530 18.46 -11.53 -9.04
C ASP A 530 19.85 -12.18 -9.17
N ASN A 531 20.22 -13.07 -8.25
CA ASN A 531 21.44 -13.85 -8.30
C ASN A 531 21.16 -15.37 -8.39
N ASP A 532 22.21 -16.15 -8.56
CA ASP A 532 22.11 -17.61 -8.73
C ASP A 532 21.68 -18.35 -7.45
N THR A 533 21.65 -17.66 -6.30
CA THR A 533 21.13 -18.19 -5.03
C THR A 533 19.66 -17.83 -4.80
N CYS A 534 19.06 -17.06 -5.72
CA CYS A 534 17.66 -16.62 -5.67
C CYS A 534 17.33 -15.82 -4.40
N VAL A 535 18.23 -14.94 -3.97
CA VAL A 535 18.06 -14.18 -2.71
C VAL A 535 16.85 -13.26 -2.77
N PHE A 536 16.62 -12.57 -3.90
CA PHE A 536 15.47 -11.68 -4.02
C PHE A 536 14.17 -12.44 -4.21
N PHE A 537 14.18 -13.57 -4.93
CA PHE A 537 13.04 -14.49 -4.99
C PHE A 537 12.52 -14.83 -3.60
N TRP A 538 13.41 -15.23 -2.68
CA TRP A 538 13.01 -15.58 -1.31
C TRP A 538 12.62 -14.35 -0.48
N TRP A 539 13.25 -13.19 -0.71
CA TRP A 539 12.82 -11.94 -0.08
C TRP A 539 11.39 -11.59 -0.45
N ALA A 540 11.08 -11.55 -1.75
CA ALA A 540 9.74 -11.30 -2.27
C ALA A 540 8.76 -12.36 -1.74
N ALA A 541 9.06 -13.66 -1.89
CA ALA A 541 8.20 -14.75 -1.42
C ALA A 541 7.85 -14.68 0.08
N SER A 542 8.76 -14.14 0.91
CA SER A 542 8.54 -13.97 2.36
C SER A 542 7.81 -12.68 2.75
N THR A 543 7.72 -11.70 1.86
CA THR A 543 7.15 -10.38 2.18
C THR A 543 5.87 -10.06 1.41
N VAL A 544 5.64 -10.73 0.27
CA VAL A 544 4.39 -10.62 -0.50
C VAL A 544 3.55 -11.89 -0.35
N ARG A 545 2.25 -11.80 -0.70
CA ARG A 545 1.33 -12.94 -0.64
C ARG A 545 0.97 -13.50 -2.02
N HIS A 546 1.17 -12.73 -3.08
CA HIS A 546 1.00 -13.15 -4.47
C HIS A 546 2.31 -12.89 -5.21
N LEU A 547 3.01 -13.96 -5.57
CA LEU A 547 4.32 -13.89 -6.22
C LEU A 547 4.18 -14.00 -7.74
N GLY A 548 4.91 -13.18 -8.48
CA GLY A 548 5.20 -13.39 -9.90
C GLY A 548 6.70 -13.43 -10.17
N ILE A 549 7.10 -14.11 -11.25
CA ILE A 549 8.48 -14.19 -11.71
C ILE A 549 8.51 -14.14 -13.25
N GLY A 550 9.68 -13.92 -13.86
CA GLY A 550 9.89 -14.06 -15.30
C GLY A 550 11.31 -13.67 -15.68
N GLY A 551 11.58 -13.45 -16.96
CA GLY A 551 12.85 -12.84 -17.42
C GLY A 551 14.03 -13.80 -17.49
N LYS A 552 13.85 -14.98 -18.10
CA LYS A 552 14.95 -15.94 -18.27
C LYS A 552 16.10 -15.32 -19.06
N GLN A 553 15.78 -14.59 -20.11
CA GLN A 553 16.74 -14.00 -21.05
C GLN A 553 16.94 -12.51 -20.82
N SER A 554 15.96 -11.83 -20.21
CA SER A 554 15.85 -10.36 -20.23
C SER A 554 15.60 -9.82 -21.65
N ASN A 555 15.17 -8.56 -21.73
CA ASN A 555 14.90 -7.86 -22.98
C ASN A 555 15.38 -6.40 -22.89
N PRO A 556 16.17 -5.93 -23.88
CA PRO A 556 16.77 -4.59 -23.85
C PRO A 556 15.75 -3.44 -23.96
N THR A 557 14.51 -3.72 -24.36
CA THR A 557 13.43 -2.72 -24.38
C THR A 557 12.86 -2.44 -22.99
N VAL A 558 13.06 -3.37 -22.05
CA VAL A 558 12.57 -3.28 -20.67
C VAL A 558 13.70 -2.84 -19.76
N GLU A 559 14.83 -3.55 -19.85
CA GLU A 559 16.02 -3.26 -19.09
C GLU A 559 16.99 -2.53 -20.01
N GLY A 560 17.20 -1.22 -19.78
CA GLY A 560 18.13 -0.44 -20.60
C GLY A 560 19.49 -1.15 -20.72
N ALA A 561 20.02 -1.24 -21.94
CA ALA A 561 21.24 -1.99 -22.23
C ALA A 561 22.39 -1.63 -21.25
N GLY A 562 22.99 -2.65 -20.63
CA GLY A 562 24.10 -2.50 -19.67
C GLY A 562 23.70 -2.18 -18.22
N LYS A 563 22.39 -2.14 -17.90
CA LYS A 563 21.92 -1.89 -16.53
C LYS A 563 21.99 -3.12 -15.61
N LEU A 564 21.94 -4.34 -16.16
CA LEU A 564 22.07 -5.56 -15.37
C LEU A 564 23.48 -6.17 -15.50
N PRO A 565 24.00 -6.77 -14.41
CA PRO A 565 25.18 -7.61 -14.48
C PRO A 565 24.98 -8.80 -15.44
N SER A 566 26.05 -9.21 -16.12
CA SER A 566 26.04 -10.43 -16.93
C SER A 566 25.72 -11.66 -16.07
N PHE A 567 24.91 -12.57 -16.61
CA PHE A 567 24.54 -13.82 -15.95
C PHE A 567 24.38 -14.95 -16.96
N ASP A 568 24.31 -16.19 -16.45
CA ASP A 568 23.97 -17.38 -17.24
C ASP A 568 22.46 -17.67 -17.12
N PRO A 569 21.67 -17.48 -18.20
CA PRO A 569 20.23 -17.72 -18.22
C PRO A 569 19.81 -19.14 -17.83
N GLU A 570 20.55 -20.16 -18.28
CA GLU A 570 20.18 -21.56 -18.05
C GLU A 570 20.50 -21.99 -16.63
N LYS A 571 21.64 -21.53 -16.10
CA LYS A 571 22.02 -21.74 -14.70
C LYS A 571 21.00 -21.08 -13.77
N ARG A 572 20.67 -19.81 -14.00
CA ARG A 572 19.73 -19.07 -13.14
C ARG A 572 18.32 -19.63 -13.22
N PHE A 573 17.84 -19.97 -14.42
CA PHE A 573 16.54 -20.61 -14.58
C PHE A 573 16.49 -21.97 -13.88
N SER A 574 17.58 -22.73 -13.89
CA SER A 574 17.67 -24.00 -13.15
C SER A 574 17.62 -23.81 -11.63
N ALA A 575 18.30 -22.78 -11.10
CA ALA A 575 18.19 -22.42 -9.69
C ALA A 575 16.74 -22.04 -9.32
N TYR A 576 16.10 -21.20 -10.12
CA TYR A 576 14.70 -20.80 -9.92
C TYR A 576 13.73 -22.00 -9.93
N LYS A 577 13.89 -22.96 -10.86
CA LYS A 577 13.09 -24.20 -10.85
C LYS A 577 13.20 -24.96 -9.54
N GLU A 578 14.40 -25.08 -9.00
CA GLU A 578 14.62 -25.77 -7.72
C GLU A 578 13.97 -25.03 -6.55
N GLN A 579 14.19 -23.71 -6.45
CA GLN A 579 13.61 -22.89 -5.39
C GLN A 579 12.09 -22.83 -5.48
N MET A 580 11.54 -22.75 -6.69
CA MET A 580 10.11 -22.73 -6.92
C MET A 580 9.45 -24.05 -6.51
N ARG A 581 10.10 -25.20 -6.71
CA ARG A 581 9.62 -26.49 -6.17
C ARG A 581 9.52 -26.47 -4.64
N ILE A 582 10.49 -25.87 -3.95
CA ILE A 582 10.47 -25.71 -2.49
C ILE A 582 9.34 -24.77 -2.09
N TYR A 583 9.27 -23.58 -2.71
CA TYR A 583 8.22 -22.60 -2.47
C TYR A 583 6.82 -23.19 -2.66
N ARG A 584 6.58 -23.94 -3.74
CA ARG A 584 5.28 -24.59 -4.01
C ARG A 584 4.83 -25.50 -2.88
N SER A 585 5.75 -26.25 -2.27
CA SER A 585 5.43 -27.08 -1.11
C SER A 585 5.09 -26.28 0.14
N LEU A 586 5.67 -25.07 0.29
CA LEU A 586 5.51 -24.21 1.46
C LEU A 586 4.51 -23.06 1.25
N LYS A 587 3.96 -22.92 0.04
CA LYS A 587 3.10 -21.82 -0.40
C LYS A 587 2.00 -21.46 0.62
N PRO A 588 1.29 -22.40 1.26
CA PRO A 588 0.29 -22.06 2.28
C PRO A 588 0.82 -21.18 3.43
N TYR A 589 2.07 -21.37 3.86
CA TYR A 589 2.69 -20.57 4.93
C TYR A 589 2.96 -19.13 4.46
N PHE A 590 3.43 -18.95 3.23
CA PHE A 590 3.72 -17.61 2.69
C PHE A 590 2.44 -16.84 2.35
N VAL A 591 1.47 -17.50 1.70
CA VAL A 591 0.27 -16.80 1.21
C VAL A 591 -0.78 -16.58 2.29
N ARG A 592 -0.92 -17.51 3.27
CA ARG A 592 -1.93 -17.42 4.35
C ARG A 592 -1.36 -17.33 5.76
N GLY A 593 -0.09 -17.63 5.95
CA GLY A 593 0.52 -17.59 7.28
C GLY A 593 0.56 -16.17 7.84
N LYS A 594 0.56 -16.08 9.18
CA LYS A 594 0.84 -14.85 9.91
C LYS A 594 2.34 -14.60 9.86
N PHE A 595 2.72 -13.40 9.43
CA PHE A 595 4.11 -12.95 9.33
C PHE A 595 4.59 -12.40 10.67
N PHE A 596 5.77 -12.83 11.10
CA PHE A 596 6.48 -12.30 12.26
C PHE A 596 7.91 -11.95 11.83
N GLY A 597 8.29 -10.70 11.98
CA GLY A 597 9.68 -10.28 11.86
C GLY A 597 10.43 -10.61 13.14
N ILE A 598 11.29 -11.63 13.11
CA ILE A 598 12.23 -11.91 14.22
C ILE A 598 13.37 -10.89 14.18
N ASP A 599 13.75 -10.54 12.95
CA ASP A 599 14.65 -9.45 12.58
C ASP A 599 14.32 -9.04 11.13
N GLU A 600 14.80 -7.88 10.68
CA GLU A 600 14.68 -7.44 9.28
C GLU A 600 15.25 -8.46 8.27
N LYS A 601 16.11 -9.40 8.69
CA LYS A 601 16.67 -10.47 7.84
C LYS A 601 16.18 -11.87 8.22
N ILE A 602 15.20 -11.98 9.12
CA ILE A 602 14.72 -13.26 9.66
C ILE A 602 13.19 -13.24 9.76
N HIS A 603 12.54 -13.86 8.79
CA HIS A 603 11.10 -13.79 8.59
C HIS A 603 10.45 -15.11 8.97
N LEU A 604 9.55 -15.11 9.94
CA LEU A 604 8.80 -16.29 10.38
C LEU A 604 7.36 -16.24 9.85
N HIS A 605 6.91 -17.33 9.24
CA HIS A 605 5.53 -17.55 8.83
C HIS A 605 4.92 -18.72 9.57
N VAL A 606 3.77 -18.48 10.21
CA VAL A 606 3.04 -19.49 11.00
C VAL A 606 1.64 -19.66 10.43
N LEU A 607 1.27 -20.89 10.09
CA LEU A 607 -0.03 -21.22 9.53
C LEU A 607 -1.02 -21.57 10.64
N LEU A 608 -2.22 -21.00 10.59
CA LEU A 608 -3.26 -21.22 11.59
C LEU A 608 -3.56 -22.73 11.75
N GLY A 609 -3.65 -23.18 13.00
CA GLY A 609 -3.92 -24.59 13.33
C GLY A 609 -2.74 -25.54 13.13
N LYS A 610 -1.55 -25.06 12.78
CA LYS A 610 -0.32 -25.86 12.66
C LYS A 610 0.67 -25.52 13.78
N LYS A 611 1.36 -26.55 14.28
CA LYS A 611 2.51 -26.37 15.19
C LYS A 611 3.79 -26.21 14.38
N GLY A 612 4.58 -25.17 14.68
CA GLY A 612 5.78 -24.80 13.94
C GLY A 612 5.52 -23.75 12.86
N GLY A 613 6.44 -23.62 11.92
CA GLY A 613 6.42 -22.57 10.91
C GLY A 613 7.58 -22.68 9.91
N VAL A 614 7.63 -21.72 8.99
CA VAL A 614 8.70 -21.57 8.00
C VAL A 614 9.48 -20.30 8.32
N VAL A 615 10.80 -20.39 8.34
CA VAL A 615 11.68 -19.24 8.57
C VAL A 615 12.53 -18.98 7.33
N SER A 616 12.46 -17.77 6.77
CA SER A 616 13.40 -17.30 5.77
C SER A 616 14.50 -16.49 6.45
N VAL A 617 15.77 -16.82 6.19
CA VAL A 617 16.95 -16.16 6.75
C VAL A 617 17.81 -15.64 5.62
N PHE A 618 18.27 -14.39 5.72
CA PHE A 618 19.03 -13.74 4.65
C PHE A 618 20.42 -13.31 5.10
N ASN A 619 21.45 -13.69 4.35
CA ASN A 619 22.74 -13.02 4.39
C ASN A 619 22.84 -12.04 3.22
N LEU A 620 22.72 -10.75 3.51
CA LEU A 620 22.81 -9.68 2.51
C LEU A 620 24.21 -9.06 2.42
N GLU A 621 25.22 -9.74 2.94
CA GLU A 621 26.62 -9.31 2.88
C GLU A 621 27.42 -10.14 1.88
N GLU A 622 28.56 -9.60 1.45
CA GLU A 622 29.45 -10.21 0.45
C GLU A 622 30.41 -11.26 1.03
N THR A 623 30.19 -11.69 2.28
CA THR A 623 30.98 -12.72 2.95
C THR A 623 30.10 -13.75 3.62
N GLU A 624 30.61 -14.98 3.81
CA GLU A 624 29.90 -16.00 4.58
C GLU A 624 29.64 -15.51 6.01
N LYS A 625 28.44 -15.80 6.53
CA LYS A 625 28.06 -15.50 7.91
C LYS A 625 27.49 -16.69 8.63
N GLU A 626 27.91 -16.83 9.88
CA GLU A 626 27.20 -17.63 10.87
C GLU A 626 26.11 -16.76 11.51
N ILE A 627 24.86 -17.21 11.40
CA ILE A 627 23.70 -16.50 11.93
C ILE A 627 23.12 -17.32 13.07
N ARG A 628 22.87 -16.65 14.20
CA ARG A 628 22.24 -17.22 15.40
C ARG A 628 21.09 -16.33 15.85
N PHE A 629 19.94 -16.93 16.11
CA PHE A 629 18.75 -16.21 16.56
C PHE A 629 17.84 -17.13 17.36
N SER A 630 16.88 -16.55 18.09
CA SER A 630 15.92 -17.30 18.91
C SER A 630 14.49 -16.99 18.51
N ILE A 631 13.64 -18.02 18.50
CA ILE A 631 12.20 -17.89 18.28
C ILE A 631 11.46 -18.29 19.57
N PRO A 632 10.60 -17.42 20.13
CA PRO A 632 9.72 -17.79 21.23
C PRO A 632 8.78 -18.94 20.85
N LEU A 633 8.63 -19.91 21.75
CA LEU A 633 7.76 -21.10 21.55
C LEU A 633 6.30 -20.72 21.29
N GLU A 634 5.84 -19.62 21.91
CA GLU A 634 4.50 -19.06 21.71
C GLU A 634 4.21 -18.71 20.25
N LEU A 635 5.19 -18.23 19.49
CA LEU A 635 4.99 -17.90 18.07
C LEU A 635 4.80 -19.17 17.24
N LEU A 636 5.41 -20.28 17.66
CA LEU A 636 5.34 -21.57 16.96
C LEU A 636 4.13 -22.42 17.39
N ASN A 637 3.24 -21.89 18.23
CA ASN A 637 2.09 -22.62 18.78
C ASN A 637 2.48 -23.98 19.41
N THR A 638 3.59 -24.01 20.14
CA THR A 638 4.11 -25.25 20.75
C THR A 638 4.66 -24.99 22.15
N ASP A 639 4.64 -26.02 22.99
CA ASP A 639 5.19 -26.10 24.34
C ASP A 639 6.30 -27.16 24.44
N SER A 640 6.57 -27.86 23.33
CA SER A 640 7.58 -28.90 23.24
C SER A 640 8.49 -28.71 22.03
N ALA A 641 9.65 -29.38 22.07
CA ALA A 641 10.56 -29.43 20.93
C ALA A 641 9.88 -30.03 19.68
N LEU A 642 10.15 -29.41 18.53
CA LEU A 642 9.70 -29.86 17.22
C LEU A 642 10.92 -30.22 16.35
N GLU A 643 10.70 -31.06 15.35
CA GLU A 643 11.71 -31.33 14.33
C GLU A 643 12.04 -30.02 13.57
N VAL A 644 13.32 -29.83 13.25
CA VAL A 644 13.83 -28.65 12.53
C VAL A 644 14.68 -29.14 11.35
N ARG A 645 14.41 -28.60 10.17
CA ARG A 645 15.18 -28.86 8.93
C ARG A 645 15.73 -27.55 8.39
N GLY A 646 17.03 -27.52 8.09
CA GLY A 646 17.71 -26.36 7.48
C GLY A 646 18.59 -25.55 8.44
N ALA A 647 18.59 -25.87 9.75
CA ALA A 647 19.47 -25.27 10.74
C ALA A 647 19.71 -26.24 11.91
N ALA A 648 20.79 -26.00 12.66
CA ALA A 648 20.95 -26.60 13.98
C ALA A 648 20.00 -25.92 14.98
N ALA A 649 19.42 -26.68 15.90
CA ALA A 649 18.42 -26.18 16.86
C ALA A 649 18.76 -26.62 18.28
N GLN A 650 18.66 -25.68 19.22
CA GLN A 650 18.75 -25.93 20.66
C GLN A 650 17.48 -25.42 21.33
N TRP A 651 16.72 -26.33 21.93
CA TRP A 651 15.44 -26.02 22.57
C TRP A 651 15.61 -25.70 24.06
N SER A 652 14.87 -24.70 24.53
CA SER A 652 14.69 -24.39 25.94
C SER A 652 13.19 -24.42 26.30
N GLU A 653 12.85 -24.12 27.55
CA GLU A 653 11.45 -24.05 28.00
C GLU A 653 10.64 -22.93 27.33
N LYS A 654 11.30 -21.89 26.80
CA LYS A 654 10.62 -20.68 26.30
C LYS A 654 10.94 -20.33 24.85
N ASN A 655 12.08 -20.78 24.33
CA ASN A 655 12.49 -20.50 22.96
C ASN A 655 13.21 -21.69 22.30
N VAL A 656 13.33 -21.63 20.98
CA VAL A 656 14.29 -22.42 20.20
C VAL A 656 15.35 -21.49 19.65
N GLU A 657 16.61 -21.79 19.94
CA GLU A 657 17.75 -21.12 19.33
C GLU A 657 18.13 -21.86 18.04
N LEU A 658 18.24 -21.13 16.94
CA LEU A 658 18.60 -21.65 15.63
C LEU A 658 19.97 -21.11 15.21
N LYS A 659 20.74 -21.98 14.55
CA LYS A 659 22.10 -21.67 14.08
C LYS A 659 22.34 -22.27 12.70
N LEU A 660 22.86 -21.46 11.78
CA LEU A 660 23.24 -21.86 10.43
C LEU A 660 24.37 -20.99 9.89
N LYS A 661 25.03 -21.47 8.84
CA LYS A 661 25.98 -20.68 8.04
C LYS A 661 25.39 -20.41 6.66
N LEU A 662 25.51 -19.18 6.20
CA LEU A 662 25.03 -18.74 4.90
C LEU A 662 26.15 -18.11 4.10
N GLY A 663 26.26 -18.50 2.83
CA GLY A 663 27.17 -17.86 1.88
C GLY A 663 26.80 -16.40 1.62
N PRO A 664 27.64 -15.66 0.88
CA PRO A 664 27.37 -14.26 0.56
C PRO A 664 26.09 -14.11 -0.27
N MET A 665 25.34 -13.03 -0.03
CA MET A 665 24.13 -12.67 -0.76
C MET A 665 23.16 -13.85 -0.97
N SER A 666 22.94 -14.66 0.06
CA SER A 666 22.18 -15.92 -0.04
C SER A 666 21.04 -16.03 0.98
N PRO A 667 19.95 -16.72 0.61
CA PRO A 667 18.86 -17.06 1.53
C PRO A 667 19.01 -18.49 2.09
N ALA A 668 18.34 -18.76 3.20
CA ALA A 668 17.96 -20.11 3.63
C ALA A 668 16.49 -20.15 4.04
N VAL A 669 15.90 -21.33 3.87
CA VAL A 669 14.55 -21.64 4.33
C VAL A 669 14.61 -22.78 5.34
N ILE A 670 14.15 -22.52 6.55
CA ILE A 670 14.12 -23.47 7.67
C ILE A 670 12.67 -23.89 7.89
N CYS A 671 12.42 -25.19 7.94
CA CYS A 671 11.11 -25.75 8.25
C CYS A 671 11.11 -26.27 9.69
N ILE A 672 10.09 -25.90 10.47
CA ILE A 672 9.91 -26.33 11.86
C ILE A 672 8.57 -27.04 12.01
N GLY A 673 8.58 -28.24 12.58
CA GLY A 673 7.38 -29.02 12.88
C GLY A 673 6.55 -29.35 11.63
N SER A 674 5.30 -28.88 11.60
CA SER A 674 4.34 -29.19 10.54
C SER A 674 4.79 -28.74 9.15
N ALA A 675 5.77 -27.84 9.05
CA ALA A 675 6.30 -27.35 7.77
C ALA A 675 7.30 -28.31 7.10
N ILE A 676 7.76 -29.37 7.77
CA ILE A 676 8.73 -30.33 7.20
C ILE A 676 8.07 -31.29 6.20
N LYS A 677 6.78 -31.57 6.40
CA LYS A 677 5.92 -32.34 5.49
C LYS A 677 4.68 -31.49 5.19
N PRO A 678 4.88 -30.36 4.48
CA PRO A 678 3.87 -29.31 4.38
C PRO A 678 2.63 -29.72 3.57
#